data_AF-A2DXA9-F1
#
_entry.id   AF-A2DXA9-F1
#
_cell.length_a   1.000
_cell.length_b   1.000
_cell.length_c   1.000
_cell.angle_alpha   90.00
_cell.angle_beta   90.00
_cell.angle_gamma   90.00
#
_symmetry.space_group_name_H-M   'P 1'
#
loop_
_entity.id
_entity.type
_entity.pdbx_description
1 polymer ?
#
loop_
_entity_poly.entity_id
_entity_poly.type
_entity_poly.pdbx_seq_one_letter_code
_entity_poly.pdbx_strand_id
1 'polypeptide(L)'
;MITILVLFFKDINQSCYSSDGKKLTKVTDPSPYLKISAKCEVILDECFRELNTLISFSFEIDPNITTIGTRSFWGCKNLSIINLSSCTKLKTISYAAFGSCEKVSEILFPRGLLEIQKIAFFSNKLVTIVKIPASVKFIDREAFYFCEKLENAIFEEGSNVKSLENNVFAYTNITSFQIPENVSKVDGWIFSNAKLKNLTSILWLKIILCFQQIKVFFFFICNRSFETYVIPDFVTILGDHLFYDSIIKTIVLPNSITTIGYRCFCFTHLITIQIPQNVKYIDEQAFFLCSELINATFLGAPDYLGDKVFDNCKKLEIINFPNSPMNINGNNFITNNTPKTKMYFTNKTLFRDNSINRITNVSVSYINDSDLIITPRLFVMNANQTIIYEFWGYNYFYYSTIPKSVSCIKERAFQNSIIPQINLEKDSKLSVIENFAFLNCSKLVSFNFSSTYLNTIGVESFKDCIKLTSVSFASSDLVIMDTAFENCISLVSVANVINIPNRCFRGCVNLTNIGIQGYSKMIGYKSFENCYSIESISIPSSVQYISEYSFLNCRNLKSMIFPERNHLVNISINSFSGCNLLQNISNFESDKYKCIDNTIYTKNETGEYLIFHLNRSLDKTLFINCSVICTYSFNECNNIYNITILPNSVSLIEKYSFNNCLNLQHINFPLSVETVESNSFFECRSIRCPLIIENKKLHYIRMINESGIPLTLIISCRVIHGSKKPGIFKKFYNSSTKFIFGQLSK
;
A
#
# COMPACT_ATOMS: atom_id res chain seq x y z
N MET A 1 70.47 -11.68 18.89
CA MET A 1 70.31 -12.99 19.56
C MET A 1 69.14 -13.81 18.98
N ILE A 2 68.75 -13.62 17.70
CA ILE A 2 67.61 -14.33 17.05
C ILE A 2 68.08 -15.34 15.99
N THR A 3 69.32 -15.25 15.52
CA THR A 3 69.90 -16.14 14.48
C THR A 3 70.38 -17.50 14.99
N ILE A 4 70.32 -17.78 16.31
CA ILE A 4 70.79 -19.06 16.90
C ILE A 4 69.63 -20.03 17.24
N LEU A 5 68.36 -19.59 17.21
CA LEU A 5 67.21 -20.41 17.62
C LEU A 5 66.56 -21.26 16.51
N VAL A 6 66.92 -21.05 15.24
CA VAL A 6 66.32 -21.76 14.09
C VAL A 6 66.67 -23.26 14.08
N LEU A 7 67.70 -23.69 14.82
CA LEU A 7 68.13 -25.09 14.91
C LEU A 7 67.29 -25.96 15.87
N PHE A 8 66.34 -25.41 16.64
CA PHE A 8 65.62 -26.14 17.70
C PHE A 8 64.10 -26.33 17.48
N PHE A 9 63.55 -25.93 16.32
CA PHE A 9 62.13 -26.15 16.04
C PHE A 9 61.88 -27.52 15.41
N LYS A 10 60.98 -28.30 16.00
CA LYS A 10 60.58 -29.62 15.49
C LYS A 10 59.64 -29.45 14.30
N ASP A 11 59.94 -30.16 13.21
CA ASP A 11 59.04 -30.26 12.05
C ASP A 11 57.69 -30.89 12.45
N ILE A 12 56.60 -30.22 12.08
CA ILE A 12 55.25 -30.78 12.26
C ILE A 12 55.09 -32.01 11.38
N ASN A 13 54.52 -33.09 11.93
CA ASN A 13 54.33 -34.35 11.22
C ASN A 13 53.51 -34.16 9.92
N GLN A 14 53.93 -34.82 8.84
CA GLN A 14 53.24 -34.79 7.55
C GLN A 14 51.76 -35.20 7.66
N SER A 15 51.39 -36.04 8.64
CA SER A 15 50.00 -36.44 8.89
C SER A 15 49.08 -35.29 9.31
N CYS A 16 49.64 -34.18 9.80
CA CYS A 16 48.87 -32.98 10.16
C CYS A 16 48.51 -32.13 8.92
N TYR A 17 49.12 -32.40 7.77
CA TYR A 17 48.86 -31.71 6.51
C TYR A 17 47.90 -32.48 5.62
N SER A 18 47.22 -31.78 4.71
CA SER A 18 46.52 -32.38 3.57
C SER A 18 47.49 -33.16 2.68
N SER A 19 46.95 -34.05 1.83
CA SER A 19 47.76 -34.89 0.93
C SER A 19 48.67 -34.09 -0.01
N ASP A 20 48.28 -32.87 -0.38
CA ASP A 20 49.07 -31.94 -1.19
C ASP A 20 50.05 -31.07 -0.37
N GLY A 21 50.01 -31.17 0.97
CA GLY A 21 50.83 -30.38 1.88
C GLY A 21 50.39 -28.92 2.05
N LYS A 22 49.32 -28.48 1.36
CA LYS A 22 48.93 -27.07 1.29
C LYS A 22 48.09 -26.60 2.49
N LYS A 23 47.44 -27.51 3.22
CA LYS A 23 46.58 -27.18 4.36
C LYS A 23 47.06 -27.87 5.62
N LEU A 24 47.27 -27.10 6.69
CA LEU A 24 47.55 -27.65 8.01
C LEU A 24 46.23 -27.78 8.78
N THR A 25 45.90 -28.99 9.21
CA THR A 25 44.55 -29.36 9.68
C THR A 25 44.42 -29.32 11.20
N LYS A 26 45.15 -30.18 11.92
CA LYS A 26 45.17 -30.24 13.38
C LYS A 26 46.54 -30.69 13.87
N VAL A 27 47.07 -29.98 14.86
CA VAL A 27 48.36 -30.25 15.48
C VAL A 27 48.16 -30.52 16.97
N THR A 28 48.50 -31.74 17.38
CA THR A 28 48.44 -32.18 18.78
C THR A 28 49.83 -32.50 19.34
N ASP A 29 50.90 -32.13 18.61
CA ASP A 29 52.27 -32.37 19.03
C ASP A 29 52.61 -31.51 20.25
N PRO A 30 52.99 -32.09 21.39
CA PRO A 30 53.23 -31.35 22.62
C PRO A 30 54.58 -30.61 22.62
N SER A 31 55.34 -30.63 21.54
CA SER A 31 56.65 -29.97 21.49
C SER A 31 56.53 -28.45 21.63
N PRO A 32 57.39 -27.80 22.43
CA PRO A 32 57.27 -26.37 22.71
C PRO A 32 57.66 -25.45 21.53
N TYR A 33 58.40 -25.97 20.56
CA TYR A 33 58.91 -25.24 19.40
C TYR A 33 58.55 -26.02 18.13
N LEU A 34 57.57 -25.53 17.36
CA LEU A 34 57.09 -26.20 16.14
C LEU A 34 57.38 -25.40 14.87
N LYS A 35 57.84 -26.09 13.82
CA LYS A 35 58.14 -25.51 12.51
C LYS A 35 57.05 -25.90 11.49
N ILE A 36 56.46 -24.90 10.85
CA ILE A 36 55.42 -25.05 9.82
C ILE A 36 56.09 -25.07 8.45
N SER A 37 55.68 -26.01 7.58
CA SER A 37 56.29 -26.16 6.26
C SER A 37 56.00 -24.98 5.33
N ALA A 38 56.97 -24.61 4.49
CA ALA A 38 56.84 -23.56 3.47
C ALA A 38 55.81 -23.92 2.39
N LYS A 39 55.48 -25.21 2.22
CA LYS A 39 54.40 -25.67 1.32
C LYS A 39 53.00 -25.33 1.82
N CYS A 40 52.85 -25.07 3.12
CA CYS A 40 51.58 -24.73 3.72
C CYS A 40 51.10 -23.37 3.18
N GLU A 41 49.89 -23.35 2.64
CA GLU A 41 49.19 -22.14 2.17
C GLU A 41 48.13 -21.71 3.19
N VAL A 42 47.50 -22.64 3.91
CA VAL A 42 46.41 -22.35 4.85
C VAL A 42 46.57 -23.12 6.16
N ILE A 43 46.56 -22.40 7.29
CA ILE A 43 46.30 -23.00 8.61
C ILE A 43 44.79 -23.05 8.79
N LEU A 44 44.20 -24.24 8.92
CA LEU A 44 42.75 -24.39 9.09
C LEU A 44 42.28 -23.94 10.48
N ASP A 45 40.97 -23.84 10.61
CA ASP A 45 40.29 -23.49 11.84
C ASP A 45 40.69 -24.44 12.99
N GLU A 46 40.90 -23.87 14.18
CA GLU A 46 41.20 -24.59 15.42
C GLU A 46 42.47 -25.48 15.40
N CYS A 47 43.36 -25.29 14.42
CA CYS A 47 44.50 -26.17 14.17
C CYS A 47 45.42 -26.44 15.38
N PHE A 48 45.79 -25.40 16.14
CA PHE A 48 46.59 -25.42 17.36
C PHE A 48 45.78 -25.04 18.60
N ARG A 49 44.44 -25.07 18.51
CA ARG A 49 43.58 -24.58 19.59
C ARG A 49 43.92 -25.26 20.92
N GLU A 50 44.10 -24.43 21.95
CA GLU A 50 44.41 -24.83 23.33
C GLU A 50 45.68 -25.68 23.48
N LEU A 51 46.61 -25.62 22.52
CA LEU A 51 47.91 -26.29 22.60
C LEU A 51 48.83 -25.53 23.56
N ASN A 52 48.55 -25.67 24.86
CA ASN A 52 49.23 -24.96 25.93
C ASN A 52 50.73 -25.29 26.06
N THR A 53 51.21 -26.35 25.41
CA THR A 53 52.65 -26.66 25.38
C THR A 53 53.43 -25.77 24.42
N LEU A 54 52.78 -25.18 23.41
CA LEU A 54 53.43 -24.35 22.39
C LEU A 54 53.95 -23.06 23.01
N ILE A 55 55.27 -22.89 22.99
CA ILE A 55 55.98 -21.68 23.45
C ILE A 55 56.26 -20.76 22.26
N SER A 56 56.63 -21.32 21.11
CA SER A 56 56.87 -20.55 19.88
C SER A 56 56.67 -21.43 18.66
N PHE A 57 56.35 -20.81 17.53
CA PHE A 57 56.34 -21.47 16.22
C PHE A 57 57.19 -20.67 15.22
N SER A 58 57.68 -21.36 14.20
CA SER A 58 58.40 -20.77 13.08
C SER A 58 57.91 -21.34 11.76
N PHE A 59 58.31 -20.72 10.65
CA PHE A 59 58.08 -21.24 9.31
C PHE A 59 59.41 -21.64 8.68
N GLU A 60 59.38 -22.62 7.78
CA GLU A 60 60.47 -22.82 6.83
C GLU A 60 60.70 -21.57 5.97
N ILE A 61 61.87 -21.48 5.35
CA ILE A 61 62.27 -20.35 4.50
C ILE A 61 61.22 -20.15 3.38
N ASP A 62 60.83 -18.90 3.13
CA ASP A 62 59.84 -18.48 2.13
C ASP A 62 58.44 -19.12 2.27
N PRO A 63 57.73 -18.88 3.40
CA PRO A 63 56.42 -19.46 3.62
C PRO A 63 55.36 -19.01 2.61
N ASN A 64 54.56 -19.95 2.10
CA ASN A 64 53.46 -19.68 1.17
C ASN A 64 52.11 -19.37 1.86
N ILE A 65 52.10 -19.14 3.17
CA ILE A 65 50.87 -18.96 3.93
C ILE A 65 50.08 -17.73 3.44
N THR A 66 48.81 -17.92 3.10
CA THR A 66 47.87 -16.87 2.65
C THR A 66 46.82 -16.57 3.70
N THR A 67 46.49 -17.53 4.57
CA THR A 67 45.39 -17.43 5.54
C THR A 67 45.70 -18.19 6.83
N ILE A 68 45.37 -17.58 7.96
CA ILE A 68 45.37 -18.21 9.29
C ILE A 68 43.91 -18.30 9.76
N GLY A 69 43.40 -19.53 9.88
CA GLY A 69 42.00 -19.84 10.11
C GLY A 69 41.46 -19.45 11.49
N THR A 70 40.15 -19.56 11.60
CA THR A 70 39.36 -19.20 12.78
C THR A 70 39.82 -19.95 14.01
N ARG A 71 40.10 -19.23 15.12
CA ARG A 71 40.55 -19.82 16.40
C ARG A 71 41.77 -20.75 16.28
N SER A 72 42.56 -20.64 15.20
CA SER A 72 43.64 -21.58 14.89
C SER A 72 44.68 -21.71 16.00
N PHE A 73 45.00 -20.64 16.73
CA PHE A 73 45.88 -20.66 17.91
C PHE A 73 45.15 -20.25 19.19
N TRP A 74 43.82 -20.26 19.21
CA TRP A 74 43.05 -19.79 20.36
C TRP A 74 43.45 -20.53 21.63
N GLY A 75 43.75 -19.77 22.70
CA GLY A 75 44.06 -20.34 24.01
C GLY A 75 45.42 -21.03 24.09
N CYS A 76 46.38 -20.77 23.19
CA CYS A 76 47.77 -21.20 23.36
C CYS A 76 48.46 -20.39 24.47
N LYS A 77 48.17 -20.71 25.75
CA LYS A 77 48.51 -19.84 26.90
C LYS A 77 50.01 -19.64 27.14
N ASN A 78 50.88 -20.51 26.61
CA ASN A 78 52.33 -20.38 26.75
C ASN A 78 53.03 -19.74 25.53
N LEU A 79 52.30 -19.43 24.46
CA LEU A 79 52.86 -18.80 23.27
C LEU A 79 53.42 -17.42 23.65
N SER A 80 54.70 -17.19 23.39
CA SER A 80 55.42 -15.99 23.84
C SER A 80 55.52 -14.88 22.78
N ILE A 81 55.59 -15.26 21.50
CA ILE A 81 55.77 -14.36 20.35
C ILE A 81 54.92 -14.89 19.19
N ILE A 82 54.21 -13.98 18.53
CA ILE A 82 53.54 -14.24 17.24
C ILE A 82 54.38 -13.59 16.15
N ASN A 83 55.26 -14.37 15.51
CA ASN A 83 56.11 -13.87 14.44
C ASN A 83 55.57 -14.30 13.06
N LEU A 84 54.91 -13.36 12.39
CA LEU A 84 54.38 -13.52 11.03
C LEU A 84 55.14 -12.67 10.00
N SER A 85 56.28 -12.08 10.38
CA SER A 85 56.99 -11.09 9.54
C SER A 85 57.48 -11.65 8.20
N SER A 86 57.81 -12.94 8.12
CA SER A 86 58.24 -13.63 6.89
C SER A 86 57.07 -14.04 5.98
N CYS A 87 55.82 -13.97 6.47
CA CYS A 87 54.62 -14.43 5.76
C CYS A 87 54.10 -13.39 4.76
N THR A 88 54.91 -13.04 3.74
CA THR A 88 54.60 -11.94 2.80
C THR A 88 53.32 -12.14 1.97
N LYS A 89 52.87 -13.39 1.82
CA LYS A 89 51.63 -13.76 1.12
C LYS A 89 50.37 -13.76 2.02
N LEU A 90 50.53 -13.65 3.35
CA LEU A 90 49.41 -13.67 4.29
C LEU A 90 48.53 -12.44 4.09
N LYS A 91 47.25 -12.66 3.78
CA LYS A 91 46.28 -11.59 3.53
C LYS A 91 45.34 -11.35 4.71
N THR A 92 44.97 -12.41 5.42
CA THR A 92 43.94 -12.35 6.47
C THR A 92 44.34 -13.14 7.70
N ILE A 93 44.15 -12.54 8.87
CA ILE A 93 44.14 -13.22 10.17
C ILE A 93 42.68 -13.31 10.60
N SER A 94 42.15 -14.53 10.61
CA SER A 94 40.71 -14.77 10.77
C SER A 94 40.22 -14.59 12.21
N TYR A 95 38.90 -14.62 12.36
CA TYR A 95 38.19 -14.51 13.63
C TYR A 95 38.89 -15.30 14.75
N ALA A 96 39.21 -14.61 15.84
CA ALA A 96 39.79 -15.22 17.04
C ALA A 96 41.10 -16.01 16.85
N ALA A 97 41.82 -15.87 15.73
CA ALA A 97 42.96 -16.71 15.37
C ALA A 97 44.00 -16.84 16.49
N PHE A 98 44.34 -15.76 17.19
CA PHE A 98 45.30 -15.72 18.31
C PHE A 98 44.67 -15.17 19.60
N GLY A 99 43.38 -15.41 19.80
CA GLY A 99 42.71 -14.99 21.03
C GLY A 99 43.16 -15.82 22.24
N SER A 100 43.18 -15.20 23.41
CA SER A 100 43.56 -15.81 24.71
C SER A 100 44.95 -16.44 24.74
N CYS A 101 45.91 -15.95 23.93
CA CYS A 101 47.32 -16.32 24.02
C CYS A 101 48.03 -15.44 25.06
N GLU A 102 47.69 -15.63 26.33
CA GLU A 102 47.94 -14.64 27.40
C GLU A 102 49.41 -14.27 27.64
N LYS A 103 50.38 -15.13 27.24
CA LYS A 103 51.82 -14.87 27.38
C LYS A 103 52.47 -14.20 26.17
N VAL A 104 51.72 -13.91 25.11
CA VAL A 104 52.27 -13.23 23.93
C VAL A 104 52.69 -11.82 24.34
N SER A 105 53.97 -11.52 24.14
CA SER A 105 54.58 -10.22 24.47
C SER A 105 54.87 -9.37 23.23
N GLU A 106 54.98 -10.00 22.06
CA GLU A 106 55.29 -9.34 20.80
C GLU A 106 54.50 -9.97 19.63
N ILE A 107 53.97 -9.10 18.76
CA ILE A 107 53.29 -9.47 17.53
C ILE A 107 53.99 -8.79 16.36
N LEU A 108 54.51 -9.58 15.42
CA LEU A 108 55.19 -9.10 14.22
C LEU A 108 54.35 -9.43 12.99
N PHE A 109 53.69 -8.42 12.42
CA PHE A 109 52.86 -8.57 11.24
C PHE A 109 53.67 -8.59 9.93
N PRO A 110 53.19 -9.26 8.87
CA PRO A 110 53.79 -9.16 7.54
C PRO A 110 53.35 -7.91 6.80
N ARG A 111 54.23 -7.34 5.96
CA ARG A 111 53.97 -6.15 5.12
C ARG A 111 52.84 -6.32 4.09
N GLY A 112 52.36 -7.54 3.85
CA GLY A 112 51.32 -7.85 2.85
C GLY A 112 49.92 -8.05 3.44
N LEU A 113 49.75 -7.92 4.76
CA LEU A 113 48.52 -8.18 5.49
C LEU A 113 47.44 -7.15 5.14
N LEU A 114 46.24 -7.61 4.82
CA LEU A 114 45.11 -6.75 4.44
C LEU A 114 44.06 -6.64 5.54
N GLU A 115 43.81 -7.71 6.29
CA GLU A 115 42.67 -7.81 7.21
C GLU A 115 43.02 -8.47 8.54
N ILE A 116 42.58 -7.84 9.64
CA ILE A 116 42.57 -8.38 10.99
C ILE A 116 41.10 -8.51 11.42
N GLN A 117 40.59 -9.74 11.53
CA GLN A 117 39.18 -9.98 11.80
C GLN A 117 38.82 -9.89 13.30
N LYS A 118 37.52 -9.96 13.58
CA LYS A 118 36.95 -9.76 14.91
C LYS A 118 37.66 -10.65 15.94
N ILE A 119 38.00 -10.05 17.09
CA ILE A 119 38.67 -10.69 18.23
C ILE A 119 39.96 -11.47 17.91
N ALA A 120 40.61 -11.22 16.76
CA ALA A 120 41.80 -11.97 16.33
C ALA A 120 42.92 -12.05 17.37
N PHE A 121 43.10 -11.00 18.18
CA PHE A 121 44.11 -10.91 19.24
C PHE A 121 43.49 -10.62 20.61
N PHE A 122 42.25 -11.04 20.84
CA PHE A 122 41.54 -10.89 22.11
C PHE A 122 42.38 -11.40 23.29
N SER A 123 42.47 -10.63 24.38
CA SER A 123 43.12 -11.04 25.64
C SER A 123 44.59 -11.47 25.51
N ASN A 124 45.36 -10.82 24.62
CA ASN A 124 46.83 -10.91 24.63
C ASN A 124 47.42 -9.97 25.69
N LYS A 125 47.36 -10.41 26.95
CA LYS A 125 47.56 -9.57 28.14
C LYS A 125 48.97 -8.99 28.31
N LEU A 126 49.99 -9.55 27.66
CA LEU A 126 51.39 -9.09 27.80
C LEU A 126 51.90 -8.22 26.66
N VAL A 127 51.17 -8.08 25.55
CA VAL A 127 51.58 -7.24 24.42
C VAL A 127 51.58 -5.78 24.85
N THR A 128 52.70 -5.09 24.67
CA THR A 128 52.85 -3.66 25.02
C THR A 128 52.75 -2.74 23.82
N ILE A 129 53.08 -3.23 22.63
CA ILE A 129 53.08 -2.47 21.38
C ILE A 129 52.56 -3.33 20.22
N VAL A 130 51.74 -2.74 19.36
CA VAL A 130 51.38 -3.32 18.05
C VAL A 130 51.73 -2.34 16.94
N LYS A 131 52.45 -2.82 15.92
CA LYS A 131 52.81 -2.03 14.73
C LYS A 131 52.01 -2.55 13.54
N ILE A 132 50.96 -1.84 13.16
CA ILE A 132 50.05 -2.21 12.08
C ILE A 132 50.67 -1.82 10.73
N PRO A 133 50.88 -2.78 9.81
CA PRO A 133 51.45 -2.50 8.48
C PRO A 133 50.59 -1.57 7.64
N ALA A 134 51.22 -0.78 6.76
CA ALA A 134 50.52 0.18 5.91
C ALA A 134 49.50 -0.50 4.96
N SER A 135 49.71 -1.78 4.63
CA SER A 135 48.83 -2.58 3.77
C SER A 135 47.48 -2.91 4.39
N VAL A 136 47.34 -2.84 5.72
CA VAL A 136 46.10 -3.22 6.40
C VAL A 136 44.99 -2.25 6.01
N LYS A 137 43.89 -2.80 5.52
CA LYS A 137 42.70 -2.05 5.09
C LYS A 137 41.60 -2.09 6.15
N PHE A 138 41.49 -3.21 6.87
CA PHE A 138 40.39 -3.47 7.79
C PHE A 138 40.91 -4.08 9.10
N ILE A 139 40.49 -3.47 10.21
CA ILE A 139 40.63 -4.00 11.57
C ILE A 139 39.23 -4.05 12.15
N ASP A 140 38.72 -5.27 12.28
CA ASP A 140 37.36 -5.51 12.73
C ASP A 140 37.22 -5.29 14.26
N ARG A 141 35.97 -5.28 14.72
CA ARG A 141 35.57 -5.04 16.10
C ARG A 141 36.34 -5.92 17.08
N GLU A 142 36.72 -5.35 18.22
CA GLU A 142 37.34 -6.08 19.34
C GLU A 142 38.68 -6.78 19.01
N ALA A 143 39.34 -6.46 17.89
CA ALA A 143 40.54 -7.17 17.45
C ALA A 143 41.66 -7.25 18.52
N PHE A 144 41.88 -6.20 19.31
CA PHE A 144 42.83 -6.16 20.43
C PHE A 144 42.16 -5.93 21.79
N TYR A 145 40.91 -6.36 21.92
CA TYR A 145 40.12 -6.22 23.16
C TYR A 145 40.77 -6.97 24.33
N PHE A 146 40.77 -6.38 25.53
CA PHE A 146 41.43 -6.93 26.74
C PHE A 146 42.96 -7.18 26.59
N CYS A 147 43.65 -6.46 25.71
CA CYS A 147 45.12 -6.42 25.73
C CYS A 147 45.61 -5.46 26.83
N GLU A 148 45.51 -5.90 28.09
CA GLU A 148 45.62 -5.06 29.30
C GLU A 148 46.96 -4.30 29.46
N LYS A 149 48.05 -4.77 28.85
CA LYS A 149 49.36 -4.08 28.84
C LYS A 149 49.64 -3.29 27.56
N LEU A 150 48.73 -3.27 26.59
CA LEU A 150 48.96 -2.59 25.33
C LEU A 150 48.99 -1.07 25.57
N GLU A 151 50.16 -0.46 25.40
CA GLU A 151 50.40 0.96 25.64
C GLU A 151 50.43 1.77 24.35
N ASN A 152 50.86 1.13 23.23
CA ASN A 152 51.03 1.81 21.95
C ASN A 152 50.48 0.97 20.79
N ALA A 153 49.63 1.57 19.96
CA ALA A 153 49.24 1.03 18.67
C ALA A 153 49.71 2.02 17.59
N ILE A 154 50.72 1.60 16.81
CA ILE A 154 51.39 2.43 15.80
C ILE A 154 50.97 1.92 14.42
N PHE A 155 50.53 2.82 13.54
CA PHE A 155 50.29 2.51 12.14
C PHE A 155 51.48 2.98 11.32
N GLU A 156 51.95 2.16 10.39
CA GLU A 156 52.98 2.57 9.45
C GLU A 156 52.51 3.76 8.58
N GLU A 157 53.47 4.58 8.14
CA GLU A 157 53.23 5.69 7.22
C GLU A 157 52.54 5.20 5.93
N GLY A 158 51.57 5.97 5.42
CA GLY A 158 50.75 5.53 4.28
C GLY A 158 49.68 4.49 4.61
N SER A 159 49.30 4.35 5.89
CA SER A 159 48.28 3.39 6.35
C SER A 159 47.00 3.40 5.51
N ASN A 160 46.56 2.24 5.04
CA ASN A 160 45.35 2.09 4.22
C ASN A 160 44.05 1.88 5.01
N VAL A 161 44.10 1.93 6.34
CA VAL A 161 42.94 1.72 7.20
C VAL A 161 41.91 2.82 6.98
N LYS A 162 40.68 2.44 6.64
CA LYS A 162 39.58 3.38 6.31
C LYS A 162 38.64 3.66 7.47
N SER A 163 38.46 2.69 8.36
CA SER A 163 37.65 2.82 9.57
C SER A 163 38.33 2.17 10.78
N LEU A 164 38.06 2.72 11.96
CA LEU A 164 38.38 2.12 13.23
C LEU A 164 37.07 1.71 13.91
N GLU A 165 36.87 0.40 14.01
CA GLU A 165 35.62 -0.20 14.47
C GLU A 165 35.47 -0.23 16.00
N ASN A 166 34.30 -0.64 16.46
CA ASN A 166 33.92 -0.72 17.87
C ASN A 166 34.90 -1.57 18.71
N ASN A 167 35.27 -1.08 19.90
CA ASN A 167 36.05 -1.79 20.93
C ASN A 167 37.41 -2.36 20.47
N VAL A 168 37.97 -1.94 19.33
CA VAL A 168 39.24 -2.49 18.80
C VAL A 168 40.36 -2.46 19.85
N PHE A 169 40.47 -1.37 20.62
CA PHE A 169 41.48 -1.17 21.68
C PHE A 169 40.86 -0.97 23.06
N ALA A 170 39.67 -1.53 23.30
CA ALA A 170 39.03 -1.42 24.61
C ALA A 170 39.71 -2.31 25.66
N TYR A 171 39.71 -1.84 26.92
CA TYR A 171 40.44 -2.42 28.06
C TYR A 171 41.96 -2.56 27.82
N THR A 172 42.56 -1.54 27.18
CA THR A 172 44.01 -1.44 26.97
C THR A 172 44.65 -0.37 27.87
N ASN A 173 45.98 -0.35 27.97
CA ASN A 173 46.74 0.67 28.71
C ASN A 173 47.15 1.86 27.83
N ILE A 174 46.55 2.00 26.63
CA ILE A 174 46.86 3.09 25.68
C ILE A 174 46.52 4.42 26.34
N THR A 175 47.51 5.30 26.47
CA THR A 175 47.34 6.65 27.04
C THR A 175 47.35 7.75 25.98
N SER A 176 47.98 7.50 24.84
CA SER A 176 47.95 8.38 23.69
C SER A 176 47.75 7.59 22.40
N PHE A 177 46.97 8.12 21.46
CA PHE A 177 46.77 7.48 20.16
C PHE A 177 46.78 8.51 19.03
N GLN A 178 47.39 8.14 17.91
CA GLN A 178 47.44 8.95 16.70
C GLN A 178 46.57 8.30 15.61
N ILE A 179 45.51 8.99 15.20
CA ILE A 179 44.64 8.52 14.12
C ILE A 179 45.42 8.58 12.79
N PRO A 180 45.48 7.47 12.03
CA PRO A 180 46.14 7.44 10.72
C PRO A 180 45.45 8.35 9.71
N GLU A 181 46.22 8.87 8.75
CA GLU A 181 45.78 9.88 7.77
C GLU A 181 44.56 9.49 6.91
N ASN A 182 44.39 8.20 6.61
CA ASN A 182 43.35 7.71 5.70
C ASN A 182 42.07 7.22 6.42
N VAL A 183 42.01 7.35 7.75
CA VAL A 183 40.85 6.92 8.54
C VAL A 183 39.74 7.96 8.39
N SER A 184 38.64 7.54 7.77
CA SER A 184 37.44 8.36 7.54
C SER A 184 36.30 8.10 8.53
N LYS A 185 36.36 7.02 9.32
CA LYS A 185 35.35 6.67 10.33
C LYS A 185 36.04 6.14 11.59
N VAL A 186 35.62 6.60 12.78
CA VAL A 186 36.06 6.08 14.08
C VAL A 186 34.82 5.86 14.94
N ASP A 187 34.64 4.64 15.45
CA ASP A 187 33.57 4.31 16.39
C ASP A 187 33.88 4.92 17.78
N GLY A 188 32.89 5.52 18.44
CA GLY A 188 33.07 6.21 19.73
C GLY A 188 33.57 5.29 20.88
N TRP A 189 33.44 3.98 20.74
CA TRP A 189 33.83 2.98 21.74
C TRP A 189 35.15 2.26 21.47
N ILE A 190 35.89 2.66 20.45
CA ILE A 190 37.19 2.07 20.11
C ILE A 190 38.15 1.91 21.33
N PHE A 191 38.15 2.86 22.27
CA PHE A 191 38.98 2.88 23.48
C PHE A 191 38.18 2.68 24.78
N SER A 192 37.02 2.01 24.75
CA SER A 192 36.21 1.79 25.94
C SER A 192 37.03 1.19 27.10
N ASN A 193 36.97 1.81 28.28
CA ASN A 193 37.77 1.45 29.46
C ASN A 193 39.31 1.41 29.26
N ALA A 194 39.84 2.05 28.22
CA ALA A 194 41.27 2.30 28.09
C ALA A 194 41.69 3.55 28.89
N LYS A 195 42.98 3.71 29.17
CA LYS A 195 43.53 4.86 29.92
C LYS A 195 43.85 6.07 29.03
N LEU A 196 43.09 6.27 27.96
CA LEU A 196 43.38 7.28 26.93
C LEU A 196 43.26 8.69 27.54
N LYS A 197 44.34 9.47 27.42
CA LYS A 197 44.42 10.87 27.84
C LYS A 197 44.51 11.81 26.65
N ASN A 198 45.28 11.43 25.61
CA ASN A 198 45.55 12.26 24.45
C ASN A 198 45.17 11.53 23.15
N LEU A 199 44.37 12.18 22.31
CA LEU A 199 44.09 11.72 20.96
C LEU A 199 44.60 12.78 20.00
N THR A 200 45.44 12.38 19.05
CA THR A 200 45.97 13.27 18.02
C THR A 200 45.64 12.70 16.64
N SER A 201 45.63 13.56 15.63
CA SER A 201 45.62 13.14 14.23
C SER A 201 46.70 13.91 13.51
N ILE A 202 47.33 13.32 12.49
CA ILE A 202 48.28 14.04 11.61
C ILE A 202 47.61 15.28 10.98
N LEU A 203 46.28 15.24 10.81
CA LEU A 203 45.49 16.37 10.35
C LEU A 203 45.50 17.57 11.32
N TRP A 204 45.80 17.37 12.62
CA TRP A 204 45.81 18.43 13.64
C TRP A 204 47.04 19.35 13.62
N LEU A 205 48.05 19.08 12.77
CA LEU A 205 49.15 20.03 12.52
C LEU A 205 48.86 21.02 11.37
N LYS A 206 47.69 20.92 10.73
CA LYS A 206 47.08 21.96 9.89
C LYS A 206 45.88 22.55 10.62
N ILE A 207 46.14 23.32 11.67
CA ILE A 207 45.11 24.09 12.37
C ILE A 207 44.62 25.17 11.39
N ILE A 208 43.33 25.11 11.04
CA ILE A 208 42.58 25.94 10.07
C ILE A 208 42.65 25.43 8.59
N LEU A 209 41.50 24.90 8.14
CA LEU A 209 40.96 24.90 6.76
C LEU A 209 41.34 23.84 5.69
N CYS A 210 40.25 23.45 4.98
CA CYS A 210 40.07 22.87 3.64
C CYS A 210 40.44 21.37 3.45
N PHE A 211 39.58 20.51 2.90
CA PHE A 211 39.03 20.65 1.54
C PHE A 211 37.63 20.04 1.31
N GLN A 212 36.96 20.65 0.33
CA GLN A 212 35.77 20.18 -0.39
C GLN A 212 35.89 18.74 -0.91
N GLN A 213 34.72 18.12 -1.05
CA GLN A 213 34.44 16.82 -1.69
C GLN A 213 35.04 15.60 -0.98
N ILE A 214 34.49 15.26 0.18
CA ILE A 214 34.07 13.91 0.62
C ILE A 214 33.47 14.12 2.02
N LYS A 215 32.37 13.42 2.34
CA LYS A 215 31.69 13.46 3.65
C LYS A 215 32.72 13.27 4.79
N VAL A 216 33.06 14.34 5.51
CA VAL A 216 34.01 14.27 6.63
C VAL A 216 33.25 13.94 7.91
N PHE A 217 33.59 12.83 8.54
CA PHE A 217 33.14 12.46 9.87
C PHE A 217 34.18 12.97 10.89
N PHE A 218 33.76 13.79 11.84
CA PHE A 218 34.60 14.21 12.96
C PHE A 218 33.96 13.74 14.25
N PHE A 219 34.66 12.94 15.06
CA PHE A 219 34.26 12.76 16.45
C PHE A 219 35.38 12.94 17.45
N PHE A 220 35.04 13.80 18.40
CA PHE A 220 35.67 14.11 19.66
C PHE A 220 35.35 12.97 20.64
N ILE A 221 36.37 12.41 21.29
CA ILE A 221 36.16 11.51 22.42
C ILE A 221 35.73 12.37 23.61
N CYS A 222 34.61 12.01 24.23
CA CYS A 222 34.18 12.57 25.50
C CYS A 222 35.31 12.46 26.54
N ASN A 223 35.94 13.60 26.85
CA ASN A 223 36.27 13.85 28.23
C ASN A 223 34.92 13.90 28.98
N ARG A 224 34.72 13.01 29.96
CA ARG A 224 33.47 12.84 30.73
C ARG A 224 33.11 14.05 31.61
N SER A 225 33.46 15.27 31.22
CA SER A 225 33.49 16.46 32.08
C SER A 225 32.68 17.66 31.56
N PHE A 226 32.06 17.60 30.37
CA PHE A 226 31.26 18.70 29.84
C PHE A 226 29.75 18.44 29.98
N GLU A 227 29.04 19.31 30.70
CA GLU A 227 27.57 19.26 30.81
C GLU A 227 26.85 19.95 29.63
N THR A 228 27.54 20.84 28.90
CA THR A 228 27.00 21.56 27.73
C THR A 228 27.97 21.50 26.57
N TYR A 229 27.46 21.30 25.34
CA TYR A 229 28.27 21.30 24.13
C TYR A 229 27.56 21.94 22.94
N VAL A 230 28.30 22.65 22.10
CA VAL A 230 27.81 23.22 20.83
C VAL A 230 28.56 22.52 19.70
N ILE A 231 27.81 21.82 18.84
CA ILE A 231 28.39 21.16 17.67
C ILE A 231 28.76 22.23 16.62
N PRO A 232 30.00 22.25 16.10
CA PRO A 232 30.38 23.23 15.07
C PRO A 232 29.57 23.11 13.78
N ASP A 233 29.29 24.25 13.14
CA ASP A 233 28.43 24.33 11.95
C ASP A 233 28.91 23.56 10.72
N PHE A 234 30.17 23.12 10.67
CA PHE A 234 30.68 22.31 9.56
C PHE A 234 30.43 20.79 9.73
N VAL A 235 29.97 20.34 10.91
CA VAL A 235 29.71 18.92 11.17
C VAL A 235 28.41 18.50 10.51
N THR A 236 28.45 17.48 9.65
CA THR A 236 27.25 17.02 8.91
C THR A 236 26.67 15.71 9.39
N ILE A 237 27.42 14.94 10.17
CA ILE A 237 27.01 13.62 10.67
C ILE A 237 27.40 13.57 12.15
N LEU A 238 26.54 12.98 12.98
CA LEU A 238 26.87 12.48 14.31
C LEU A 238 26.95 10.94 14.25
N GLY A 239 28.04 10.35 14.74
CA GLY A 239 28.40 8.96 14.48
C GLY A 239 27.90 8.04 15.57
N ASP A 240 28.11 6.76 15.33
CA ASP A 240 27.70 5.70 16.24
C ASP A 240 28.41 5.86 17.60
N HIS A 241 27.63 5.76 18.68
CA HIS A 241 28.09 5.84 20.08
C HIS A 241 28.82 7.12 20.50
N LEU A 242 28.73 8.20 19.72
CA LEU A 242 29.52 9.42 19.94
C LEU A 242 29.47 9.98 21.38
N PHE A 243 28.27 10.25 21.87
CA PHE A 243 28.00 10.80 23.21
C PHE A 243 27.49 9.71 24.16
N TYR A 244 27.69 8.44 23.83
CA TYR A 244 27.20 7.32 24.64
C TYR A 244 27.67 7.44 26.09
N ASP A 245 26.73 7.35 27.04
CA ASP A 245 27.00 7.39 28.49
C ASP A 245 27.76 8.66 28.94
N SER A 246 27.60 9.76 28.19
CA SER A 246 28.18 11.05 28.55
C SER A 246 27.27 11.83 29.50
N ILE A 247 27.89 12.64 30.37
CA ILE A 247 27.19 13.48 31.36
C ILE A 247 26.53 14.73 30.76
N ILE A 248 26.44 14.82 29.42
CA ILE A 248 25.93 16.01 28.73
C ILE A 248 24.44 16.20 29.03
N LYS A 249 24.08 17.42 29.44
CA LYS A 249 22.71 17.86 29.73
C LYS A 249 22.11 18.71 28.62
N THR A 250 22.95 19.51 27.95
CA THR A 250 22.53 20.40 26.87
C THR A 250 23.43 20.22 25.66
N ILE A 251 22.84 20.01 24.49
CA ILE A 251 23.57 20.01 23.22
C ILE A 251 22.87 20.89 22.18
N VAL A 252 23.64 21.71 21.46
CA VAL A 252 23.16 22.51 20.34
C VAL A 252 23.60 21.85 19.03
N LEU A 253 22.64 21.42 18.23
CA LEU A 253 22.86 20.83 16.92
C LEU A 253 22.67 21.87 15.80
N PRO A 254 23.65 22.11 14.93
CA PRO A 254 23.52 23.05 13.82
C PRO A 254 22.72 22.45 12.66
N ASN A 255 22.21 23.31 11.78
CA ASN A 255 21.43 22.91 10.60
C ASN A 255 22.25 22.14 9.54
N SER A 256 23.58 22.04 9.68
CA SER A 256 24.41 21.21 8.80
C SER A 256 24.27 19.71 9.07
N ILE A 257 23.75 19.31 10.24
CA ILE A 257 23.58 17.91 10.60
C ILE A 257 22.50 17.26 9.73
N THR A 258 22.88 16.15 9.09
CA THR A 258 22.03 15.33 8.23
C THR A 258 21.77 13.95 8.80
N THR A 259 22.63 13.45 9.70
CA THR A 259 22.59 12.07 10.22
C THR A 259 22.91 12.05 11.70
N ILE A 260 22.14 11.29 12.49
CA ILE A 260 22.41 10.94 13.88
C ILE A 260 22.54 9.41 13.97
N GLY A 261 23.73 8.92 14.30
CA GLY A 261 24.10 7.51 14.24
C GLY A 261 23.57 6.66 15.38
N TYR A 262 23.87 5.36 15.29
CA TYR A 262 23.40 4.34 16.22
C TYR A 262 23.84 4.64 17.64
N ARG A 263 22.89 4.68 18.59
CA ARG A 263 23.16 4.97 20.02
C ARG A 263 23.99 6.24 20.27
N CYS A 264 23.95 7.22 19.37
CA CYS A 264 24.75 8.43 19.45
C CYS A 264 24.65 9.13 20.81
N PHE A 265 23.46 9.26 21.39
CA PHE A 265 23.19 9.87 22.70
C PHE A 265 22.67 8.88 23.74
N CYS A 266 22.84 7.58 23.52
CA CYS A 266 22.31 6.57 24.42
C CYS A 266 22.92 6.75 25.83
N PHE A 267 22.12 6.60 26.89
CA PHE A 267 22.54 6.83 28.29
C PHE A 267 23.01 8.26 28.63
N THR A 268 22.70 9.26 27.80
CA THR A 268 23.06 10.65 28.15
C THR A 268 22.11 11.27 29.17
N HIS A 269 22.57 12.36 29.81
CA HIS A 269 21.80 13.16 30.75
C HIS A 269 21.04 14.33 30.09
N LEU A 270 20.80 14.26 28.77
CA LEU A 270 20.13 15.33 28.02
C LEU A 270 18.78 15.65 28.64
N ILE A 271 18.48 16.94 28.83
CA ILE A 271 17.19 17.41 29.35
C ILE A 271 16.24 17.75 28.20
N THR A 272 16.77 18.37 27.15
CA THR A 272 16.03 18.70 25.93
C THR A 272 16.85 18.38 24.69
N ILE A 273 16.17 18.13 23.58
CA ILE A 273 16.82 18.03 22.27
C ILE A 273 15.97 18.69 21.19
N GLN A 274 16.61 19.52 20.37
CA GLN A 274 16.06 20.04 19.13
C GLN A 274 16.79 19.36 17.97
N ILE A 275 16.04 18.61 17.15
CA ILE A 275 16.53 17.92 15.98
C ILE A 275 16.39 18.89 14.79
N PRO A 276 17.49 19.36 14.19
CA PRO A 276 17.48 20.35 13.12
C PRO A 276 16.70 19.93 11.87
N GLN A 277 16.28 20.91 11.06
CA GLN A 277 15.42 20.70 9.90
C GLN A 277 16.03 19.77 8.84
N ASN A 278 17.37 19.78 8.70
CA ASN A 278 18.09 19.03 7.67
C ASN A 278 18.45 17.60 8.09
N VAL A 279 18.10 17.17 9.31
CA VAL A 279 18.33 15.79 9.74
C VAL A 279 17.44 14.86 8.93
N LYS A 280 18.07 14.02 8.11
CA LYS A 280 17.40 13.04 7.24
C LYS A 280 17.37 11.65 7.82
N TYR A 281 18.36 11.30 8.62
CA TYR A 281 18.51 9.94 9.14
C TYR A 281 18.80 9.96 10.64
N ILE A 282 17.96 9.28 11.42
CA ILE A 282 18.21 9.02 12.84
C ILE A 282 18.19 7.51 13.03
N ASP A 283 19.32 6.95 13.41
CA ASP A 283 19.49 5.51 13.55
C ASP A 283 18.84 4.96 14.82
N GLU A 284 18.82 3.64 14.93
CA GLU A 284 18.25 2.93 16.07
C GLU A 284 18.87 3.38 17.39
N GLN A 285 18.02 3.50 18.41
CA GLN A 285 18.42 3.79 19.78
C GLN A 285 19.22 5.09 19.97
N ALA A 286 19.16 6.03 19.03
CA ALA A 286 19.94 7.26 19.07
C ALA A 286 19.83 8.04 20.39
N PHE A 287 18.67 8.06 21.04
CA PHE A 287 18.43 8.68 22.37
C PHE A 287 17.89 7.66 23.39
N PHE A 288 18.23 6.37 23.24
CA PHE A 288 17.75 5.32 24.13
C PHE A 288 18.29 5.52 25.56
N LEU A 289 17.45 5.29 26.57
CA LEU A 289 17.83 5.43 27.99
C LEU A 289 18.36 6.83 28.38
N CYS A 290 18.00 7.90 27.65
CA CYS A 290 18.20 9.27 28.12
C CYS A 290 17.20 9.58 29.25
N SER A 291 17.49 9.11 30.47
CA SER A 291 16.53 9.08 31.58
C SER A 291 16.10 10.47 32.08
N GLU A 292 16.89 11.49 31.77
CA GLU A 292 16.64 12.89 32.12
C GLU A 292 15.94 13.70 31.02
N LEU A 293 15.72 13.11 29.84
CA LEU A 293 15.13 13.81 28.70
C LEU A 293 13.66 14.10 28.95
N ILE A 294 13.28 15.38 28.91
CA ILE A 294 11.91 15.87 29.15
C ILE A 294 11.23 16.22 27.83
N ASN A 295 11.94 16.90 26.93
CA ASN A 295 11.36 17.42 25.67
C ASN A 295 12.22 17.06 24.45
N ALA A 296 11.57 16.58 23.39
CA ALA A 296 12.17 16.42 22.07
C ALA A 296 11.36 17.21 21.02
N THR A 297 12.05 17.96 20.17
CA THR A 297 11.42 18.74 19.10
C THR A 297 12.06 18.42 17.76
N PHE A 298 11.25 18.04 16.79
CA PHE A 298 11.65 17.88 15.39
C PHE A 298 11.37 19.19 14.63
N LEU A 299 12.42 19.82 14.09
CA LEU A 299 12.28 21.03 13.25
C LEU A 299 12.09 20.71 11.75
N GLY A 300 12.27 19.45 11.36
CA GLY A 300 11.99 18.93 10.02
C GLY A 300 11.61 17.45 10.09
N ALA A 301 11.26 16.87 8.95
CA ALA A 301 10.88 15.46 8.84
C ALA A 301 12.07 14.60 8.37
N PRO A 302 12.70 13.81 9.27
CA PRO A 302 13.60 12.74 8.89
C PRO A 302 12.95 11.78 7.88
N ASP A 303 13.74 11.36 6.89
CA ASP A 303 13.34 10.33 5.91
C ASP A 303 13.37 8.94 6.58
N TYR A 304 14.23 8.75 7.58
CA TYR A 304 14.34 7.54 8.38
C TYR A 304 14.46 7.84 9.87
N LEU A 305 13.66 7.11 10.66
CA LEU A 305 13.72 7.07 12.10
C LEU A 305 13.78 5.61 12.56
N GLY A 306 14.87 5.22 13.21
CA GLY A 306 15.12 3.84 13.63
C GLY A 306 14.29 3.38 14.83
N ASP A 307 14.46 2.12 15.19
CA ASP A 307 13.78 1.49 16.32
C ASP A 307 14.23 2.11 17.66
N LYS A 308 13.28 2.23 18.60
CA LYS A 308 13.56 2.58 20.02
C LYS A 308 14.32 3.89 20.23
N VAL A 309 14.18 4.86 19.31
CA VAL A 309 14.91 6.13 19.34
C VAL A 309 14.80 6.85 20.68
N PHE A 310 13.62 6.90 21.29
CA PHE A 310 13.38 7.49 22.62
C PHE A 310 12.93 6.48 23.68
N ASP A 311 13.08 5.17 23.43
CA ASP A 311 12.61 4.16 24.38
C ASP A 311 13.40 4.23 25.70
N ASN A 312 12.72 3.95 26.81
CA ASN A 312 13.23 4.13 28.19
C ASN A 312 13.64 5.56 28.60
N CYS A 313 13.26 6.61 27.86
CA CYS A 313 13.32 7.99 28.34
C CYS A 313 12.19 8.27 29.34
N LYS A 314 12.33 7.80 30.58
CA LYS A 314 11.25 7.78 31.59
C LYS A 314 10.68 9.15 31.97
N LYS A 315 11.46 10.23 31.80
CA LYS A 315 11.04 11.61 32.05
C LYS A 315 10.50 12.32 30.80
N LEU A 316 10.44 11.68 29.64
CA LEU A 316 10.00 12.32 28.40
C LEU A 316 8.52 12.65 28.46
N GLU A 317 8.20 13.94 28.47
CA GLU A 317 6.84 14.47 28.57
C GLU A 317 6.31 14.92 27.23
N ILE A 318 7.14 15.52 26.38
CA ILE A 318 6.67 16.16 25.14
C ILE A 318 7.54 15.76 23.94
N ILE A 319 6.88 15.36 22.86
CA ILE A 319 7.47 15.32 21.52
C ILE A 319 6.69 16.27 20.60
N ASN A 320 7.39 17.27 20.06
CA ASN A 320 6.84 18.21 19.07
C ASN A 320 7.25 17.77 17.65
N PHE A 321 6.27 17.53 16.80
CA PHE A 321 6.46 17.17 15.40
C PHE A 321 6.53 18.41 14.50
N PRO A 322 7.21 18.32 13.34
CA PRO A 322 7.42 19.47 12.46
C PRO A 322 6.13 19.87 11.75
N ASN A 323 6.14 21.08 11.18
CA ASN A 323 5.08 21.55 10.27
C ASN A 323 5.21 20.97 8.86
N SER A 324 5.37 19.66 8.76
CA SER A 324 5.43 18.91 7.51
C SER A 324 4.99 17.46 7.74
N PRO A 325 4.40 16.78 6.75
CA PRO A 325 4.15 15.34 6.83
C PRO A 325 5.43 14.56 7.13
N MET A 326 5.32 13.54 7.98
CA MET A 326 6.45 12.71 8.42
C MET A 326 6.01 11.24 8.51
N ASN A 327 6.92 10.32 8.25
CA ASN A 327 6.72 8.89 8.48
C ASN A 327 7.63 8.40 9.60
N ILE A 328 7.07 7.63 10.53
CA ILE A 328 7.80 6.95 11.60
C ILE A 328 7.95 5.49 11.21
N ASN A 329 9.17 5.10 10.87
CA ASN A 329 9.50 3.77 10.35
C ASN A 329 9.89 2.78 11.45
N GLY A 330 10.41 3.31 12.56
CA GLY A 330 10.91 2.53 13.69
C GLY A 330 9.82 1.97 14.58
N ASN A 331 10.05 0.75 15.06
CA ASN A 331 9.24 0.11 16.09
C ASN A 331 9.53 0.76 17.46
N ASN A 332 8.57 0.66 18.38
CA ASN A 332 8.75 1.08 19.78
C ASN A 332 9.13 2.57 19.92
N PHE A 333 8.57 3.45 19.09
CA PHE A 333 8.78 4.89 19.21
C PHE A 333 8.17 5.44 20.50
N ILE A 334 6.95 4.99 20.85
CA ILE A 334 6.32 5.22 22.16
C ILE A 334 5.97 3.87 22.80
N THR A 335 6.41 3.65 24.04
CA THR A 335 6.22 2.40 24.77
C THR A 335 5.72 2.66 26.19
N ASN A 336 5.48 1.58 26.95
CA ASN A 336 5.23 1.66 28.39
C ASN A 336 6.43 2.20 29.19
N ASN A 337 7.63 2.24 28.58
CA ASN A 337 8.83 2.79 29.22
C ASN A 337 8.94 4.32 29.09
N THR A 338 8.04 4.96 28.33
CA THR A 338 7.91 6.42 28.20
C THR A 338 6.52 6.88 28.64
N PRO A 339 6.09 6.63 29.89
CA PRO A 339 4.67 6.69 30.30
C PRO A 339 4.07 8.10 30.31
N LYS A 340 4.91 9.15 30.42
CA LYS A 340 4.46 10.55 30.51
C LYS A 340 4.32 11.25 29.16
N THR A 341 4.83 10.63 28.09
CA THR A 341 4.96 11.30 26.80
C THR A 341 3.61 11.63 26.20
N LYS A 342 3.51 12.86 25.69
CA LYS A 342 2.45 13.41 24.84
C LYS A 342 3.06 13.86 23.53
N MET A 343 2.27 13.86 22.45
CA MET A 343 2.76 14.22 21.12
C MET A 343 1.93 15.35 20.50
N TYR A 344 2.61 16.32 19.90
CA TYR A 344 1.98 17.49 19.28
C TYR A 344 2.24 17.49 17.78
N PHE A 345 1.16 17.53 17.00
CA PHE A 345 1.19 17.44 15.54
C PHE A 345 0.56 18.67 14.91
N THR A 346 1.23 19.22 13.90
CA THR A 346 0.69 20.27 13.03
C THR A 346 0.30 19.72 11.64
N ASN A 347 0.80 18.54 11.29
CA ASN A 347 0.48 17.79 10.07
C ASN A 347 0.30 16.31 10.39
N LYS A 348 -0.44 15.61 9.52
CA LYS A 348 -0.61 14.15 9.60
C LYS A 348 0.76 13.46 9.56
N THR A 349 1.04 12.67 10.59
CA THR A 349 2.25 11.83 10.69
C THR A 349 1.84 10.37 10.62
N LEU A 350 2.44 9.61 9.71
CA LEU A 350 2.12 8.20 9.55
C LEU A 350 3.07 7.34 10.38
N PHE A 351 2.52 6.31 11.02
CA PHE A 351 3.24 5.39 11.88
C PHE A 351 3.20 3.98 11.30
N ARG A 352 4.33 3.28 11.38
CA ARG A 352 4.38 1.85 11.12
C ARG A 352 3.62 1.12 12.22
N ASP A 353 3.13 -0.08 11.90
CA ASP A 353 2.66 -1.01 12.93
C ASP A 353 3.70 -1.19 14.06
N ASN A 354 3.25 -1.28 15.31
CA ASN A 354 4.08 -1.36 16.53
C ASN A 354 4.99 -0.16 16.84
N SER A 355 4.82 1.00 16.17
CA SER A 355 5.51 2.24 16.58
C SER A 355 4.95 2.81 17.88
N ILE A 356 3.64 2.67 18.12
CA ILE A 356 2.95 3.15 19.33
C ILE A 356 2.40 1.94 20.08
N ASN A 357 2.89 1.68 21.29
CA ASN A 357 2.54 0.48 22.06
C ASN A 357 1.68 0.76 23.30
N ARG A 358 1.23 2.00 23.47
CA ARG A 358 0.27 2.40 24.51
C ARG A 358 -0.63 3.52 24.00
N ILE A 359 -1.80 3.65 24.62
CA ILE A 359 -2.64 4.84 24.41
C ILE A 359 -1.85 6.06 24.85
N THR A 360 -1.76 7.05 23.97
CA THR A 360 -0.93 8.24 24.16
C THR A 360 -1.74 9.48 23.85
N ASN A 361 -1.71 10.48 24.74
CA ASN A 361 -2.39 11.74 24.50
C ASN A 361 -1.68 12.51 23.38
N VAL A 362 -2.48 13.07 22.48
CA VAL A 362 -1.99 13.84 21.34
C VAL A 362 -2.74 15.17 21.23
N SER A 363 -2.10 16.14 20.58
CA SER A 363 -2.78 17.35 20.11
C SER A 363 -2.53 17.45 18.61
N VAL A 364 -3.59 17.64 17.82
CA VAL A 364 -3.52 17.74 16.36
C VAL A 364 -4.12 19.09 15.97
N SER A 365 -3.31 20.02 15.47
CA SER A 365 -3.70 21.43 15.35
C SER A 365 -4.91 21.70 14.44
N TYR A 366 -5.19 20.78 13.50
CA TYR A 366 -6.30 20.89 12.55
C TYR A 366 -7.52 20.05 12.94
N ILE A 367 -7.50 19.36 14.08
CA ILE A 367 -8.66 18.65 14.64
C ILE A 367 -9.16 19.44 15.85
N ASN A 368 -10.41 19.89 15.79
CA ASN A 368 -11.02 20.72 16.83
C ASN A 368 -11.55 19.89 18.01
N ASP A 369 -10.64 19.20 18.71
CA ASP A 369 -10.91 18.42 19.92
C ASP A 369 -9.68 18.52 20.85
N SER A 370 -9.90 18.82 22.13
CA SER A 370 -8.83 19.06 23.10
C SER A 370 -8.26 17.78 23.71
N ASP A 371 -9.03 16.69 23.71
CA ASP A 371 -8.71 15.46 24.43
C ASP A 371 -8.51 14.28 23.46
N LEU A 372 -7.60 14.47 22.51
CA LEU A 372 -7.24 13.44 21.54
C LEU A 372 -6.23 12.45 22.10
N ILE A 373 -6.37 11.21 21.65
CA ILE A 373 -5.43 10.13 21.88
C ILE A 373 -5.07 9.45 20.55
N ILE A 374 -3.89 8.86 20.50
CA ILE A 374 -3.56 7.83 19.52
C ILE A 374 -3.47 6.48 20.21
N THR A 375 -4.17 5.49 19.65
CA THR A 375 -4.17 4.10 20.17
C THR A 375 -3.02 3.28 19.58
N PRO A 376 -2.68 2.11 20.15
CA PRO A 376 -1.72 1.20 19.53
C PRO A 376 -2.12 0.70 18.13
N ARG A 377 -3.41 0.76 17.80
CA ARG A 377 -3.94 0.47 16.45
C ARG A 377 -3.88 1.68 15.52
N LEU A 378 -3.22 2.75 15.94
CA LEU A 378 -2.97 3.97 15.15
C LEU A 378 -4.25 4.74 14.77
N PHE A 379 -5.32 4.55 15.54
CA PHE A 379 -6.50 5.41 15.49
C PHE A 379 -6.25 6.66 16.32
N VAL A 380 -6.46 7.83 15.71
CA VAL A 380 -6.61 9.11 16.40
C VAL A 380 -8.08 9.26 16.81
N MET A 381 -8.33 9.32 18.11
CA MET A 381 -9.66 9.24 18.70
C MET A 381 -9.82 10.30 19.80
N ASN A 382 -11.06 10.59 20.19
CA ASN A 382 -11.32 11.26 21.46
C ASN A 382 -10.96 10.35 22.65
N ALA A 383 -10.73 10.93 23.83
CA ALA A 383 -10.31 10.21 25.04
C ALA A 383 -11.27 9.07 25.44
N ASN A 384 -12.57 9.24 25.19
CA ASN A 384 -13.61 8.24 25.47
C ASN A 384 -13.65 7.09 24.44
N GLN A 385 -12.83 7.15 23.37
CA GLN A 385 -12.76 6.14 22.30
C GLN A 385 -14.10 5.88 21.61
N THR A 386 -14.92 6.92 21.42
CA THR A 386 -16.22 6.83 20.75
C THR A 386 -16.18 7.34 19.31
N ILE A 387 -15.20 8.17 18.96
CA ILE A 387 -15.07 8.77 17.63
C ILE A 387 -13.67 8.48 17.10
N ILE A 388 -13.59 7.94 15.88
CA ILE A 388 -12.34 7.87 15.11
C ILE A 388 -12.28 9.09 14.20
N TYR A 389 -11.31 9.97 14.43
CA TYR A 389 -11.08 11.14 13.59
C TYR A 389 -10.21 10.78 12.38
N GLU A 390 -9.09 10.10 12.61
CA GLU A 390 -8.17 9.71 11.55
C GLU A 390 -7.48 8.37 11.87
N PHE A 391 -7.09 7.65 10.83
CA PHE A 391 -6.19 6.51 10.90
C PHE A 391 -4.82 6.91 10.36
N TRP A 392 -3.79 6.72 11.19
CA TRP A 392 -2.41 7.15 10.93
C TRP A 392 -1.46 5.98 10.67
N GLY A 393 -1.99 4.77 10.46
CA GLY A 393 -1.18 3.62 10.11
C GLY A 393 -0.78 3.59 8.64
N TYR A 394 0.47 3.23 8.37
CA TYR A 394 0.93 2.78 7.07
C TYR A 394 1.70 1.46 7.19
N ASN A 395 1.82 0.75 6.08
CA ASN A 395 2.43 -0.58 6.00
C ASN A 395 1.73 -1.64 6.89
N TYR A 396 0.41 -1.57 6.98
CA TYR A 396 -0.43 -2.48 7.76
C TYR A 396 -0.83 -3.69 6.91
N PHE A 397 -0.23 -4.86 7.16
CA PHE A 397 -0.40 -6.06 6.30
C PHE A 397 -1.54 -6.99 6.72
N TYR A 398 -2.12 -6.79 7.90
CA TYR A 398 -3.13 -7.65 8.48
C TYR A 398 -4.48 -6.93 8.56
N TYR A 399 -5.27 -7.22 9.59
CA TYR A 399 -6.54 -6.57 9.86
C TYR A 399 -6.39 -5.57 11.00
N SER A 400 -7.24 -4.55 11.04
CA SER A 400 -7.49 -3.78 12.27
C SER A 400 -8.89 -4.07 12.79
N THR A 401 -9.08 -3.87 14.09
CA THR A 401 -10.36 -4.05 14.75
C THR A 401 -10.77 -2.73 15.40
N ILE A 402 -11.94 -2.23 15.03
CA ILE A 402 -12.54 -1.04 15.61
C ILE A 402 -13.10 -1.39 17.00
N PRO A 403 -12.73 -0.65 18.06
CA PRO A 403 -13.23 -0.90 19.41
C PRO A 403 -14.75 -0.81 19.52
N LYS A 404 -15.35 -1.61 20.41
CA LYS A 404 -16.82 -1.67 20.55
C LYS A 404 -17.47 -0.33 20.93
N SER A 405 -16.72 0.55 21.60
CA SER A 405 -17.17 1.88 22.05
C SER A 405 -17.34 2.88 20.90
N VAL A 406 -16.73 2.62 19.74
CA VAL A 406 -16.79 3.53 18.60
C VAL A 406 -18.20 3.60 18.06
N SER A 407 -18.77 4.81 18.05
CA SER A 407 -20.07 5.11 17.46
C SER A 407 -19.96 5.82 16.11
N CYS A 408 -18.86 6.54 15.86
CA CYS A 408 -18.69 7.32 14.64
C CYS A 408 -17.28 7.18 14.05
N ILE A 409 -17.23 6.98 12.74
CA ILE A 409 -16.02 7.14 11.92
C ILE A 409 -16.18 8.42 11.12
N LYS A 410 -15.31 9.40 11.38
CA LYS A 410 -15.39 10.74 10.82
C LYS A 410 -15.10 10.81 9.33
N GLU A 411 -15.50 11.93 8.74
CA GLU A 411 -15.19 12.26 7.36
C GLU A 411 -13.68 12.07 7.10
N ARG A 412 -13.36 11.39 5.99
CA ARG A 412 -11.98 11.12 5.53
C ARG A 412 -11.08 10.35 6.51
N ALA A 413 -11.61 9.77 7.58
CA ALA A 413 -10.79 9.15 8.62
C ALA A 413 -9.78 8.12 8.11
N PHE A 414 -10.16 7.32 7.11
CA PHE A 414 -9.33 6.30 6.46
C PHE A 414 -9.04 6.63 4.99
N GLN A 415 -9.26 7.87 4.52
CA GLN A 415 -9.03 8.22 3.12
C GLN A 415 -7.62 7.82 2.66
N ASN A 416 -7.52 7.18 1.50
CA ASN A 416 -6.28 6.64 0.91
C ASN A 416 -5.56 5.58 1.78
N SER A 417 -6.20 5.04 2.81
CA SER A 417 -5.60 4.01 3.66
C SER A 417 -5.34 2.73 2.87
N ILE A 418 -4.24 2.06 3.21
CA ILE A 418 -3.84 0.79 2.60
C ILE A 418 -4.21 -0.42 3.46
N ILE A 419 -5.05 -0.23 4.48
CA ILE A 419 -5.51 -1.31 5.36
C ILE A 419 -6.35 -2.33 4.56
N PRO A 420 -6.00 -3.63 4.58
CA PRO A 420 -6.71 -4.61 3.75
C PRO A 420 -7.98 -5.15 4.40
N GLN A 421 -8.12 -5.11 5.72
CA GLN A 421 -9.31 -5.59 6.40
C GLN A 421 -9.62 -4.79 7.67
N ILE A 422 -10.90 -4.48 7.86
CA ILE A 422 -11.42 -3.82 9.06
C ILE A 422 -12.55 -4.64 9.67
N ASN A 423 -12.33 -5.09 10.90
CA ASN A 423 -13.32 -5.80 11.71
C ASN A 423 -13.91 -4.86 12.77
N LEU A 424 -15.08 -5.22 13.31
CA LEU A 424 -15.66 -4.60 14.49
C LEU A 424 -15.52 -5.56 15.67
N GLU A 425 -15.24 -5.04 16.87
CA GLU A 425 -15.37 -5.82 18.10
C GLU A 425 -16.83 -6.27 18.31
N LYS A 426 -17.01 -7.36 19.07
CA LYS A 426 -18.33 -7.87 19.45
C LYS A 426 -19.13 -6.77 20.16
N ASP A 427 -20.42 -6.69 19.86
CA ASP A 427 -21.37 -5.71 20.41
C ASP A 427 -21.04 -4.24 20.06
N SER A 428 -20.35 -4.02 18.93
CA SER A 428 -19.99 -2.70 18.41
C SER A 428 -21.17 -1.73 18.39
N LYS A 429 -20.91 -0.48 18.80
CA LYS A 429 -21.86 0.63 18.79
C LYS A 429 -21.77 1.51 17.55
N LEU A 430 -21.04 1.07 16.52
CA LEU A 430 -20.81 1.86 15.31
C LEU A 430 -22.15 2.17 14.65
N SER A 431 -22.52 3.45 14.66
CA SER A 431 -23.80 3.94 14.13
C SER A 431 -23.62 4.80 12.89
N VAL A 432 -22.51 5.54 12.77
CA VAL A 432 -22.28 6.45 11.64
C VAL A 432 -20.91 6.20 11.00
N ILE A 433 -20.91 6.08 9.68
CA ILE A 433 -19.73 6.23 8.83
C ILE A 433 -19.96 7.50 8.00
N GLU A 434 -19.19 8.55 8.25
CA GLU A 434 -19.38 9.85 7.58
C GLU A 434 -18.83 9.85 6.13
N ASN A 435 -18.98 10.98 5.45
CA ASN A 435 -18.62 11.14 4.04
C ASN A 435 -17.14 10.85 3.78
N PHE A 436 -16.81 10.25 2.65
CA PHE A 436 -15.43 9.97 2.23
C PHE A 436 -14.59 9.14 3.23
N ALA A 437 -15.19 8.55 4.27
CA ALA A 437 -14.47 7.93 5.38
C ALA A 437 -13.42 6.91 4.93
N PHE A 438 -13.74 6.09 3.92
CA PHE A 438 -12.88 5.09 3.29
C PHE A 438 -12.61 5.38 1.80
N LEU A 439 -12.75 6.64 1.36
CA LEU A 439 -12.52 7.01 -0.04
C LEU A 439 -11.11 6.58 -0.50
N ASN A 440 -11.05 5.87 -1.63
CA ASN A 440 -9.82 5.35 -2.23
C ASN A 440 -8.99 4.44 -1.29
N CYS A 441 -9.65 3.67 -0.42
CA CYS A 441 -9.01 2.56 0.30
C CYS A 441 -8.72 1.38 -0.64
N SER A 442 -7.82 1.57 -1.61
CA SER A 442 -7.59 0.65 -2.74
C SER A 442 -7.10 -0.76 -2.36
N LYS A 443 -6.69 -0.97 -1.11
CA LYS A 443 -6.28 -2.29 -0.59
C LYS A 443 -7.36 -2.98 0.24
N LEU A 444 -8.43 -2.28 0.64
CA LEU A 444 -9.49 -2.81 1.49
C LEU A 444 -10.25 -3.93 0.77
N VAL A 445 -10.10 -5.15 1.25
CA VAL A 445 -10.74 -6.37 0.74
C VAL A 445 -12.07 -6.61 1.43
N SER A 446 -12.15 -6.30 2.73
CA SER A 446 -13.35 -6.52 3.55
C SER A 446 -13.50 -5.49 4.66
N PHE A 447 -14.76 -5.11 4.91
CA PHE A 447 -15.19 -4.31 6.05
C PHE A 447 -16.36 -5.02 6.71
N ASN A 448 -16.35 -5.15 8.03
CA ASN A 448 -17.45 -5.76 8.76
C ASN A 448 -18.61 -4.77 8.96
N PHE A 449 -19.71 -4.95 8.21
CA PHE A 449 -20.95 -4.19 8.31
C PHE A 449 -21.99 -4.80 9.28
N SER A 450 -21.58 -5.66 10.21
CA SER A 450 -22.48 -6.41 11.10
C SER A 450 -23.07 -5.60 12.27
N SER A 451 -22.74 -4.31 12.41
CA SER A 451 -23.33 -3.49 13.47
C SER A 451 -24.83 -3.28 13.20
N THR A 452 -25.67 -3.72 14.13
CA THR A 452 -27.12 -3.48 14.09
C THR A 452 -27.47 -2.03 14.44
N TYR A 453 -26.52 -1.25 14.98
CA TYR A 453 -26.69 0.17 15.26
C TYR A 453 -26.35 1.08 14.06
N LEU A 454 -25.79 0.52 12.97
CA LEU A 454 -25.36 1.28 11.81
C LEU A 454 -26.56 1.95 11.13
N ASN A 455 -26.67 3.26 11.25
CA ASN A 455 -27.78 4.05 10.73
C ASN A 455 -27.41 4.81 9.46
N THR A 456 -26.14 5.14 9.25
CA THR A 456 -25.71 6.00 8.14
C THR A 456 -24.38 5.56 7.55
N ILE A 457 -24.36 5.46 6.22
CA ILE A 457 -23.13 5.38 5.40
C ILE A 457 -23.10 6.59 4.47
N GLY A 458 -22.13 7.47 4.69
CA GLY A 458 -22.00 8.77 4.05
C GLY A 458 -21.68 8.72 2.55
N VAL A 459 -21.79 9.89 1.93
CA VAL A 459 -21.52 10.11 0.50
C VAL A 459 -20.07 9.72 0.18
N GLU A 460 -19.89 8.95 -0.89
CA GLU A 460 -18.57 8.48 -1.36
C GLU A 460 -17.72 7.76 -0.29
N SER A 461 -18.35 7.25 0.77
CA SER A 461 -17.64 6.69 1.93
C SER A 461 -16.76 5.49 1.59
N PHE A 462 -17.14 4.62 0.66
CA PHE A 462 -16.36 3.47 0.18
C PHE A 462 -16.03 3.57 -1.32
N LYS A 463 -16.15 4.75 -1.92
CA LYS A 463 -15.83 4.96 -3.33
C LYS A 463 -14.37 4.60 -3.62
N ASP A 464 -14.13 3.99 -4.78
CA ASP A 464 -12.82 3.51 -5.23
C ASP A 464 -12.16 2.49 -4.25
N CYS A 465 -12.94 1.80 -3.41
CA CYS A 465 -12.49 0.60 -2.68
C CYS A 465 -12.38 -0.58 -3.64
N ILE A 466 -11.45 -0.51 -4.59
CA ILE A 466 -11.38 -1.39 -5.77
C ILE A 466 -11.22 -2.88 -5.45
N LYS A 467 -10.80 -3.23 -4.23
CA LYS A 467 -10.62 -4.62 -3.76
C LYS A 467 -11.77 -5.14 -2.88
N LEU A 468 -12.73 -4.31 -2.51
CA LEU A 468 -13.84 -4.71 -1.66
C LEU A 468 -14.69 -5.76 -2.40
N THR A 469 -14.86 -6.94 -1.79
CA THR A 469 -15.43 -8.11 -2.48
C THR A 469 -16.91 -8.35 -2.20
N SER A 470 -17.36 -8.03 -0.99
CA SER A 470 -18.75 -8.26 -0.57
C SER A 470 -19.19 -7.24 0.46
N VAL A 471 -20.48 -6.88 0.42
CA VAL A 471 -21.14 -6.00 1.40
C VAL A 471 -22.43 -6.66 1.86
N SER A 472 -22.68 -6.72 3.17
CA SER A 472 -23.92 -7.24 3.74
C SER A 472 -24.28 -6.47 4.99
N PHE A 473 -25.47 -5.87 5.01
CA PHE A 473 -25.90 -5.02 6.12
C PHE A 473 -26.76 -5.80 7.12
N ALA A 474 -26.54 -5.54 8.42
CA ALA A 474 -27.34 -6.12 9.51
C ALA A 474 -28.44 -5.18 10.03
N SER A 475 -28.26 -3.87 9.86
CA SER A 475 -29.21 -2.85 10.31
C SER A 475 -30.42 -2.74 9.38
N SER A 476 -31.62 -2.72 9.96
CA SER A 476 -32.89 -2.58 9.25
C SER A 476 -33.26 -1.14 8.89
N ASP A 477 -32.60 -0.15 9.50
CA ASP A 477 -32.88 1.29 9.35
C ASP A 477 -31.72 2.05 8.70
N LEU A 478 -30.83 1.34 8.02
CA LEU A 478 -29.64 1.90 7.38
C LEU A 478 -29.97 2.85 6.22
N VAL A 479 -29.48 4.08 6.32
CA VAL A 479 -29.44 5.06 5.23
C VAL A 479 -28.06 5.02 4.57
N ILE A 480 -28.02 4.57 3.32
CA ILE A 480 -26.84 4.69 2.47
C ILE A 480 -27.00 5.98 1.66
N MET A 481 -25.95 6.79 1.55
CA MET A 481 -25.97 8.01 0.74
C MET A 481 -25.44 7.78 -0.67
N ASP A 482 -25.63 8.79 -1.54
CA ASP A 482 -25.23 8.75 -2.94
C ASP A 482 -23.76 8.38 -3.11
N THR A 483 -23.47 7.60 -4.15
CA THR A 483 -22.10 7.27 -4.58
C THR A 483 -21.26 6.49 -3.55
N ALA A 484 -21.87 5.96 -2.47
CA ALA A 484 -21.15 5.32 -1.37
C ALA A 484 -20.20 4.18 -1.80
N PHE A 485 -20.56 3.39 -2.81
CA PHE A 485 -19.76 2.25 -3.30
C PHE A 485 -19.38 2.37 -4.78
N GLU A 486 -19.33 3.59 -5.34
CA GLU A 486 -18.91 3.81 -6.73
C GLU A 486 -17.50 3.22 -6.98
N ASN A 487 -17.32 2.58 -8.13
CA ASN A 487 -16.06 1.96 -8.57
C ASN A 487 -15.48 0.91 -7.61
N CYS A 488 -16.31 0.23 -6.81
CA CYS A 488 -15.89 -1.00 -6.12
C CYS A 488 -15.78 -2.16 -7.13
N ILE A 489 -14.77 -2.13 -8.00
CA ILE A 489 -14.69 -3.00 -9.19
C ILE A 489 -14.66 -4.50 -8.86
N SER A 490 -14.14 -4.89 -7.69
CA SER A 490 -14.08 -6.29 -7.23
C SER A 490 -15.34 -6.73 -6.47
N LEU A 491 -16.33 -5.86 -6.28
CA LEU A 491 -17.53 -6.17 -5.52
C LEU A 491 -18.39 -7.15 -6.29
N VAL A 492 -18.57 -8.36 -5.76
CA VAL A 492 -19.33 -9.45 -6.38
C VAL A 492 -20.74 -9.54 -5.80
N SER A 493 -20.90 -9.28 -4.51
CA SER A 493 -22.17 -9.44 -3.82
C SER A 493 -22.50 -8.29 -2.88
N VAL A 494 -23.76 -7.86 -2.94
CA VAL A 494 -24.35 -6.88 -2.02
C VAL A 494 -25.64 -7.49 -1.47
N ALA A 495 -25.79 -7.53 -0.14
CA ALA A 495 -26.96 -8.09 0.53
C ALA A 495 -27.60 -7.12 1.54
N ASN A 496 -28.91 -7.27 1.72
CA ASN A 496 -29.72 -6.51 2.68
C ASN A 496 -29.70 -4.98 2.46
N VAL A 497 -29.79 -4.54 1.21
CA VAL A 497 -29.86 -3.09 0.91
C VAL A 497 -31.31 -2.59 0.99
N ILE A 498 -31.53 -1.52 1.77
CA ILE A 498 -32.86 -0.92 1.99
C ILE A 498 -33.23 0.00 0.85
N ASN A 499 -32.43 0.98 0.50
CA ASN A 499 -32.64 1.80 -0.70
C ASN A 499 -31.35 1.80 -1.49
N ILE A 500 -31.46 1.93 -2.80
CA ILE A 500 -30.30 2.06 -3.67
C ILE A 500 -30.24 3.53 -4.12
N PRO A 501 -29.35 4.36 -3.53
CA PRO A 501 -29.23 5.77 -3.86
C PRO A 501 -28.62 6.01 -5.25
N ASN A 502 -28.48 7.28 -5.62
CA ASN A 502 -27.92 7.64 -6.93
C ASN A 502 -26.46 7.21 -7.00
N ARG A 503 -26.07 6.62 -8.15
CA ARG A 503 -24.70 6.17 -8.45
C ARG A 503 -24.06 5.25 -7.40
N CYS A 504 -24.84 4.68 -6.49
CA CYS A 504 -24.31 3.96 -5.31
C CYS A 504 -23.37 2.81 -5.68
N PHE A 505 -23.69 2.04 -6.72
CA PHE A 505 -22.88 0.91 -7.22
C PHE A 505 -22.40 1.13 -8.65
N ARG A 506 -22.33 2.40 -9.10
CA ARG A 506 -21.85 2.73 -10.44
C ARG A 506 -20.43 2.20 -10.64
N GLY A 507 -20.17 1.53 -11.76
CA GLY A 507 -18.85 0.98 -12.07
C GLY A 507 -18.45 -0.25 -11.26
N CYS A 508 -19.36 -0.87 -10.50
CA CYS A 508 -19.12 -2.17 -9.85
C CYS A 508 -19.16 -3.30 -10.89
N VAL A 509 -18.11 -3.38 -11.71
CA VAL A 509 -18.08 -4.21 -12.93
C VAL A 509 -18.28 -5.71 -12.68
N ASN A 510 -17.88 -6.22 -11.51
CA ASN A 510 -18.00 -7.64 -11.14
C ASN A 510 -19.27 -7.96 -10.32
N LEU A 511 -20.16 -7.00 -10.10
CA LEU A 511 -21.35 -7.21 -9.28
C LEU A 511 -22.33 -8.16 -9.96
N THR A 512 -22.62 -9.30 -9.34
CA THR A 512 -23.54 -10.32 -9.85
C THR A 512 -24.72 -10.54 -8.90
N ASN A 513 -24.48 -10.53 -7.59
CA ASN A 513 -25.47 -10.92 -6.58
C ASN A 513 -25.98 -9.68 -5.84
N ILE A 514 -27.25 -9.33 -6.03
CA ILE A 514 -27.85 -8.13 -5.45
C ILE A 514 -29.07 -8.52 -4.62
N GLY A 515 -28.96 -8.41 -3.30
CA GLY A 515 -30.04 -8.62 -2.33
C GLY A 515 -30.65 -7.30 -1.88
N ILE A 516 -31.81 -6.96 -2.46
CA ILE A 516 -32.61 -5.79 -2.09
C ILE A 516 -33.67 -6.22 -1.07
N GLN A 517 -33.82 -5.47 0.02
CA GLN A 517 -34.82 -5.78 1.06
C GLN A 517 -36.25 -5.47 0.62
N GLY A 518 -37.21 -6.22 1.17
CA GLY A 518 -38.63 -6.17 0.79
C GLY A 518 -39.38 -4.89 1.18
N TYR A 519 -38.72 -3.89 1.75
CA TYR A 519 -39.27 -2.56 2.04
C TYR A 519 -38.50 -1.43 1.32
N SER A 520 -37.66 -1.80 0.35
CA SER A 520 -36.98 -0.86 -0.53
C SER A 520 -37.95 -0.06 -1.37
N LYS A 521 -37.78 1.26 -1.41
CA LYS A 521 -38.65 2.17 -2.16
C LYS A 521 -38.06 2.61 -3.50
N MET A 522 -36.73 2.60 -3.63
CA MET A 522 -36.07 3.29 -4.74
C MET A 522 -34.82 2.58 -5.24
N ILE A 523 -34.71 2.55 -6.57
CA ILE A 523 -33.48 2.32 -7.34
C ILE A 523 -33.12 3.63 -8.05
N GLY A 524 -32.12 4.32 -7.51
CA GLY A 524 -31.76 5.69 -7.87
C GLY A 524 -31.08 5.85 -9.21
N TYR A 525 -30.88 7.11 -9.60
CA TYR A 525 -30.30 7.52 -10.86
C TYR A 525 -28.89 6.94 -11.04
N LYS A 526 -28.64 6.26 -12.16
CA LYS A 526 -27.34 5.62 -12.49
C LYS A 526 -26.78 4.67 -11.43
N SER A 527 -27.63 4.11 -10.56
CA SER A 527 -27.21 3.30 -9.42
C SER A 527 -26.36 2.09 -9.78
N PHE A 528 -26.61 1.45 -10.92
CA PHE A 528 -25.86 0.32 -11.48
C PHE A 528 -25.29 0.64 -12.88
N GLU A 529 -25.04 1.90 -13.20
CA GLU A 529 -24.42 2.25 -14.49
C GLU A 529 -23.06 1.54 -14.62
N ASN A 530 -22.83 0.89 -15.76
CA ASN A 530 -21.63 0.11 -16.08
C ASN A 530 -21.38 -1.12 -15.17
N CYS A 531 -22.41 -1.67 -14.52
CA CYS A 531 -22.32 -2.97 -13.85
C CYS A 531 -22.41 -4.11 -14.87
N TYR A 532 -21.26 -4.44 -15.48
CA TYR A 532 -21.23 -5.35 -16.63
C TYR A 532 -21.56 -6.81 -16.31
N SER A 533 -21.46 -7.25 -15.05
CA SER A 533 -21.65 -8.67 -14.68
C SER A 533 -23.04 -9.03 -14.18
N ILE A 534 -23.97 -8.08 -14.02
CA ILE A 534 -25.33 -8.39 -13.57
C ILE A 534 -26.03 -9.18 -14.68
N GLU A 535 -26.43 -10.43 -14.39
CA GLU A 535 -27.18 -11.28 -15.35
C GLU A 535 -28.69 -11.22 -15.14
N SER A 536 -29.12 -11.10 -13.89
CA SER A 536 -30.53 -11.03 -13.53
C SER A 536 -30.70 -10.15 -12.30
N ILE A 537 -31.82 -9.45 -12.20
CA ILE A 537 -32.18 -8.71 -10.99
C ILE A 537 -33.62 -8.99 -10.58
N SER A 538 -33.82 -9.23 -9.29
CA SER A 538 -35.13 -9.34 -8.67
C SER A 538 -35.50 -8.01 -8.01
N ILE A 539 -36.62 -7.43 -8.40
CA ILE A 539 -37.14 -6.15 -7.89
C ILE A 539 -38.22 -6.45 -6.86
N PRO A 540 -38.04 -6.12 -5.56
CA PRO A 540 -39.07 -6.36 -4.56
C PRO A 540 -40.38 -5.60 -4.82
N SER A 541 -41.51 -6.12 -4.35
CA SER A 541 -42.83 -5.51 -4.55
C SER A 541 -42.97 -4.10 -3.97
N SER A 542 -42.13 -3.74 -2.99
CA SER A 542 -42.10 -2.44 -2.35
C SER A 542 -41.49 -1.32 -3.18
N VAL A 543 -40.71 -1.64 -4.23
CA VAL A 543 -40.00 -0.63 -5.02
C VAL A 543 -41.02 0.23 -5.78
N GLN A 544 -40.94 1.53 -5.54
CA GLN A 544 -41.84 2.54 -6.14
C GLN A 544 -41.18 3.26 -7.31
N TYR A 545 -39.86 3.43 -7.30
CA TYR A 545 -39.14 4.23 -8.29
C TYR A 545 -37.95 3.46 -8.86
N ILE A 546 -37.92 3.32 -10.19
CA ILE A 546 -36.76 2.91 -10.97
C ILE A 546 -36.35 4.11 -11.82
N SER A 547 -35.32 4.83 -11.36
CA SER A 547 -34.89 6.09 -11.94
C SER A 547 -34.16 5.92 -13.28
N GLU A 548 -34.02 7.05 -13.99
CA GLU A 548 -33.33 7.13 -15.27
C GLU A 548 -31.91 6.56 -15.21
N TYR A 549 -31.54 5.80 -16.24
CA TYR A 549 -30.22 5.17 -16.40
C TYR A 549 -29.76 4.24 -15.26
N SER A 550 -30.66 3.80 -14.37
CA SER A 550 -30.29 2.94 -13.23
C SER A 550 -29.52 1.68 -13.62
N PHE A 551 -29.78 1.08 -14.78
CA PHE A 551 -29.08 -0.09 -15.33
C PHE A 551 -28.32 0.23 -16.63
N LEU A 552 -27.96 1.50 -16.86
CA LEU A 552 -27.28 1.92 -18.09
C LEU A 552 -26.00 1.09 -18.34
N ASN A 553 -25.89 0.50 -19.52
CA ASN A 553 -24.79 -0.38 -19.92
C ASN A 553 -24.60 -1.64 -19.04
N CYS A 554 -25.65 -2.17 -18.40
CA CYS A 554 -25.60 -3.53 -17.82
C CYS A 554 -25.63 -4.59 -18.94
N ARG A 555 -24.49 -4.75 -19.61
CA ARG A 555 -24.39 -5.49 -20.89
C ARG A 555 -24.74 -6.98 -20.80
N ASN A 556 -24.59 -7.59 -19.63
CA ASN A 556 -24.94 -9.00 -19.41
C ASN A 556 -26.34 -9.21 -18.81
N LEU A 557 -27.10 -8.14 -18.56
CA LEU A 557 -28.43 -8.26 -17.95
C LEU A 557 -29.37 -8.94 -18.95
N LYS A 558 -29.86 -10.13 -18.59
CA LYS A 558 -30.76 -10.97 -19.39
C LYS A 558 -32.21 -10.89 -18.94
N SER A 559 -32.44 -10.72 -17.63
CA SER A 559 -33.80 -10.73 -17.06
C SER A 559 -33.98 -9.75 -15.91
N MET A 560 -35.12 -9.07 -15.90
CA MET A 560 -35.62 -8.30 -14.76
C MET A 560 -36.90 -8.95 -14.23
N ILE A 561 -36.89 -9.34 -12.96
CA ILE A 561 -37.96 -10.12 -12.33
C ILE A 561 -38.69 -9.23 -11.32
N PHE A 562 -39.98 -9.06 -11.53
CA PHE A 562 -40.93 -8.37 -10.67
C PHE A 562 -41.95 -9.37 -10.11
N PRO A 563 -42.44 -9.19 -8.88
CA PRO A 563 -43.65 -9.85 -8.40
C PRO A 563 -44.86 -9.45 -9.25
N GLU A 564 -45.80 -10.38 -9.41
CA GLU A 564 -47.03 -10.18 -10.20
C GLU A 564 -47.81 -8.93 -9.78
N ARG A 565 -47.79 -8.59 -8.48
CA ARG A 565 -48.30 -7.33 -7.95
C ARG A 565 -47.22 -6.56 -7.22
N ASN A 566 -47.09 -5.27 -7.52
CA ASN A 566 -46.10 -4.40 -6.90
C ASN A 566 -46.59 -2.94 -6.79
N HIS A 567 -45.80 -2.10 -6.11
CA HIS A 567 -46.11 -0.70 -5.81
C HIS A 567 -45.39 0.29 -6.74
N LEU A 568 -45.03 -0.12 -7.96
CA LEU A 568 -44.26 0.73 -8.88
C LEU A 568 -45.06 1.97 -9.30
N VAL A 569 -44.51 3.15 -8.98
CA VAL A 569 -45.05 4.49 -9.29
C VAL A 569 -44.36 5.10 -10.50
N ASN A 570 -43.08 4.79 -10.73
CA ASN A 570 -42.32 5.28 -11.87
C ASN A 570 -41.26 4.27 -12.32
N ILE A 571 -41.21 4.01 -13.63
CA ILE A 571 -40.12 3.32 -14.30
C ILE A 571 -39.70 4.12 -15.53
N SER A 572 -38.45 4.58 -15.53
CA SER A 572 -37.88 5.24 -16.70
C SER A 572 -37.49 4.22 -17.76
N ILE A 573 -37.96 4.37 -19.00
CA ILE A 573 -37.58 3.49 -20.13
C ILE A 573 -36.07 3.58 -20.42
N ASN A 574 -35.45 4.74 -20.15
CA ASN A 574 -34.00 4.89 -20.30
C ASN A 574 -33.19 4.12 -19.24
N SER A 575 -33.83 3.55 -18.22
CA SER A 575 -33.16 2.78 -17.16
C SER A 575 -32.36 1.59 -17.69
N PHE A 576 -32.85 0.94 -18.75
CA PHE A 576 -32.24 -0.25 -19.36
C PHE A 576 -31.53 0.05 -20.69
N SER A 577 -31.18 1.32 -20.96
CA SER A 577 -30.37 1.68 -22.13
C SER A 577 -29.02 0.96 -22.12
N GLY A 578 -28.59 0.43 -23.27
CA GLY A 578 -27.36 -0.36 -23.40
C GLY A 578 -27.40 -1.77 -22.78
N CYS A 579 -28.55 -2.23 -22.27
CA CYS A 579 -28.75 -3.61 -21.83
C CYS A 579 -29.04 -4.54 -23.03
N ASN A 580 -28.02 -4.73 -23.87
CA ASN A 580 -28.19 -5.38 -25.19
C ASN A 580 -28.55 -6.87 -25.14
N LEU A 581 -28.50 -7.50 -23.97
CA LEU A 581 -28.88 -8.90 -23.76
C LEU A 581 -30.20 -9.06 -22.97
N LEU A 582 -30.88 -7.96 -22.63
CA LEU A 582 -32.12 -8.02 -21.85
C LEU A 582 -33.23 -8.63 -22.71
N GLN A 583 -33.59 -9.87 -22.42
CA GLN A 583 -34.57 -10.65 -23.18
C GLN A 583 -35.89 -10.81 -22.43
N ASN A 584 -35.89 -10.61 -21.11
CA ASN A 584 -37.07 -10.80 -20.29
C ASN A 584 -37.30 -9.67 -19.28
N ILE A 585 -38.52 -9.14 -19.28
CA ILE A 585 -39.09 -8.40 -18.15
C ILE A 585 -40.34 -9.19 -17.75
N SER A 586 -40.37 -9.70 -16.53
CA SER A 586 -41.49 -10.56 -16.10
C SER A 586 -42.81 -9.78 -16.06
N ASN A 587 -43.91 -10.51 -16.22
CA ASN A 587 -45.23 -9.92 -16.13
C ASN A 587 -45.47 -9.35 -14.72
N PHE A 588 -46.06 -8.16 -14.66
CA PHE A 588 -46.40 -7.51 -13.39
C PHE A 588 -47.53 -6.50 -13.55
N GLU A 589 -48.13 -6.11 -12.44
CA GLU A 589 -49.14 -5.07 -12.38
C GLU A 589 -48.99 -4.19 -11.12
N SER A 590 -49.11 -2.87 -11.33
CA SER A 590 -49.25 -1.84 -10.31
C SER A 590 -50.41 -0.89 -10.66
N ASP A 591 -50.64 0.11 -9.80
CA ASP A 591 -51.63 1.16 -10.05
C ASP A 591 -51.29 2.01 -11.28
N LYS A 592 -50.00 2.15 -11.62
CA LYS A 592 -49.51 3.01 -12.70
C LYS A 592 -48.97 2.26 -13.90
N TYR A 593 -48.51 1.02 -13.73
CA TYR A 593 -47.88 0.26 -14.81
C TYR A 593 -48.38 -1.17 -14.85
N LYS A 594 -48.29 -1.80 -16.02
CA LYS A 594 -48.35 -3.25 -16.15
C LYS A 594 -47.34 -3.71 -17.18
N CYS A 595 -46.83 -4.92 -17.02
CA CYS A 595 -46.03 -5.59 -18.03
C CYS A 595 -46.68 -6.91 -18.41
N ILE A 596 -46.86 -7.12 -19.72
CA ILE A 596 -47.37 -8.36 -20.30
C ILE A 596 -46.49 -8.67 -21.51
N ASP A 597 -45.93 -9.88 -21.57
CA ASP A 597 -45.11 -10.35 -22.69
C ASP A 597 -44.03 -9.31 -23.06
N ASN A 598 -43.22 -8.95 -22.07
CA ASN A 598 -42.11 -7.98 -22.18
C ASN A 598 -42.53 -6.56 -22.66
N THR A 599 -43.83 -6.27 -22.64
CA THR A 599 -44.42 -5.00 -23.07
C THR A 599 -44.92 -4.24 -21.87
N ILE A 600 -44.42 -3.02 -21.67
CA ILE A 600 -44.79 -2.12 -20.57
C ILE A 600 -45.87 -1.15 -21.04
N TYR A 601 -46.92 -1.07 -20.24
CA TYR A 601 -48.02 -0.13 -20.38
C TYR A 601 -48.06 0.80 -19.16
N THR A 602 -48.41 2.06 -19.36
CA THR A 602 -48.79 2.99 -18.29
C THR A 602 -50.31 3.14 -18.23
N LYS A 603 -50.86 3.30 -17.02
CA LYS A 603 -52.29 3.45 -16.74
C LYS A 603 -52.60 4.90 -16.37
N ASN A 604 -53.47 5.53 -17.16
CA ASN A 604 -54.00 6.86 -16.90
C ASN A 604 -55.54 6.82 -16.81
N GLU A 605 -56.17 7.91 -16.39
CA GLU A 605 -57.65 7.99 -16.29
C GLU A 605 -58.36 7.73 -17.62
N THR A 606 -57.68 7.97 -18.74
CA THR A 606 -58.19 7.81 -20.11
C THR A 606 -57.91 6.43 -20.72
N GLY A 607 -57.30 5.52 -19.96
CA GLY A 607 -56.99 4.15 -20.37
C GLY A 607 -55.51 3.82 -20.31
N GLU A 608 -55.12 2.77 -21.03
CA GLU A 608 -53.77 2.22 -20.99
C GLU A 608 -52.97 2.63 -22.22
N TYR A 609 -51.70 2.97 -22.02
CA TYR A 609 -50.80 3.46 -23.06
C TYR A 609 -49.61 2.52 -23.15
N LEU A 610 -49.38 1.92 -24.32
CA LEU A 610 -48.23 1.06 -24.57
C LEU A 610 -47.02 1.95 -24.81
N ILE A 611 -46.06 1.94 -23.88
CA ILE A 611 -44.92 2.87 -23.87
C ILE A 611 -43.59 2.22 -24.24
N PHE A 612 -43.47 0.90 -24.11
CA PHE A 612 -42.22 0.21 -24.40
C PHE A 612 -42.45 -1.28 -24.62
N HIS A 613 -41.87 -1.84 -25.69
CA HIS A 613 -41.66 -3.26 -25.86
C HIS A 613 -40.16 -3.54 -25.92
N LEU A 614 -39.74 -4.58 -25.21
CA LEU A 614 -38.34 -4.95 -25.12
C LEU A 614 -37.79 -5.40 -26.48
N ASN A 615 -36.90 -4.60 -27.07
CA ASN A 615 -36.38 -4.80 -28.43
C ASN A 615 -35.63 -6.13 -28.66
N ARG A 616 -35.08 -6.72 -27.60
CA ARG A 616 -34.39 -8.01 -27.62
C ARG A 616 -35.24 -9.17 -27.10
N SER A 617 -36.53 -8.93 -26.82
CA SER A 617 -37.48 -10.00 -26.46
C SER A 617 -37.46 -11.14 -27.48
N LEU A 618 -37.73 -12.36 -27.03
CA LEU A 618 -37.92 -13.54 -27.89
C LEU A 618 -39.35 -13.66 -28.46
N ASP A 619 -40.23 -12.70 -28.13
CA ASP A 619 -41.62 -12.69 -28.59
C ASP A 619 -41.71 -12.58 -30.12
N LYS A 620 -42.39 -13.55 -30.72
CA LYS A 620 -42.64 -13.59 -32.18
C LYS A 620 -43.99 -13.00 -32.57
N THR A 621 -44.96 -13.09 -31.66
CA THR A 621 -46.34 -12.66 -31.84
C THR A 621 -46.77 -11.88 -30.61
N LEU A 622 -47.46 -10.76 -30.81
CA LEU A 622 -48.00 -9.94 -29.73
C LEU A 622 -49.47 -9.60 -29.97
N PHE A 623 -50.28 -9.64 -28.91
CA PHE A 623 -51.66 -9.17 -28.91
C PHE A 623 -51.74 -7.85 -28.15
N ILE A 624 -52.10 -6.77 -28.84
CA ILE A 624 -52.13 -5.44 -28.27
C ILE A 624 -53.55 -5.10 -27.82
N ASN A 625 -53.67 -4.74 -26.54
CA ASN A 625 -54.88 -4.24 -25.91
C ASN A 625 -54.55 -3.00 -25.07
N CYS A 626 -54.63 -1.83 -25.68
CA CYS A 626 -54.39 -0.53 -25.04
C CYS A 626 -55.11 0.57 -25.83
N SER A 627 -55.25 1.77 -25.26
CA SER A 627 -55.87 2.92 -25.93
C SER A 627 -54.92 3.56 -26.96
N VAL A 628 -53.63 3.70 -26.62
CA VAL A 628 -52.64 4.38 -27.46
C VAL A 628 -51.34 3.58 -27.54
N ILE A 629 -50.77 3.48 -28.73
CA ILE A 629 -49.39 3.01 -28.93
C ILE A 629 -48.51 4.25 -29.06
N CYS A 630 -47.65 4.48 -28.06
CA CYS A 630 -46.84 5.68 -27.99
C CYS A 630 -45.64 5.68 -28.96
N THR A 631 -45.04 6.85 -29.10
CA THR A 631 -43.84 7.12 -29.89
C THR A 631 -42.67 6.25 -29.40
N TYR A 632 -41.96 5.58 -30.33
CA TYR A 632 -40.84 4.66 -30.05
C TYR A 632 -41.16 3.44 -29.16
N SER A 633 -42.42 3.12 -28.92
CA SER A 633 -42.77 1.95 -28.11
C SER A 633 -42.21 0.64 -28.66
N PHE A 634 -42.14 0.50 -29.98
CA PHE A 634 -41.43 -0.59 -30.65
C PHE A 634 -40.22 -0.03 -31.41
N ASN A 635 -39.08 0.05 -30.75
CA ASN A 635 -37.84 0.53 -31.35
C ASN A 635 -36.86 -0.63 -31.57
N GLU A 636 -36.53 -0.93 -32.83
CA GLU A 636 -35.66 -2.05 -33.23
C GLU A 636 -36.15 -3.43 -32.74
N CYS A 637 -37.46 -3.60 -32.56
CA CYS A 637 -38.09 -4.86 -32.14
C CYS A 637 -38.10 -5.90 -33.26
N ASN A 638 -36.93 -6.43 -33.60
CA ASN A 638 -36.71 -7.26 -34.78
C ASN A 638 -36.99 -8.75 -34.58
N ASN A 639 -37.44 -9.18 -33.40
CA ASN A 639 -37.87 -10.56 -33.18
C ASN A 639 -39.38 -10.76 -33.37
N ILE A 640 -40.15 -9.66 -33.41
CA ILE A 640 -41.60 -9.70 -33.61
C ILE A 640 -41.91 -9.80 -35.10
N TYR A 641 -42.69 -10.81 -35.47
CA TYR A 641 -43.19 -11.03 -36.82
C TYR A 641 -44.64 -10.59 -36.97
N ASN A 642 -45.45 -10.81 -35.93
CA ASN A 642 -46.90 -10.66 -35.97
C ASN A 642 -47.39 -9.80 -34.82
N ILE A 643 -48.15 -8.75 -35.13
CA ILE A 643 -48.83 -7.93 -34.15
C ILE A 643 -50.31 -7.95 -34.46
N THR A 644 -51.13 -8.32 -33.47
CA THR A 644 -52.59 -8.28 -33.58
C THR A 644 -53.15 -7.25 -32.62
N ILE A 645 -53.68 -6.16 -33.13
CA ILE A 645 -54.46 -5.18 -32.38
C ILE A 645 -55.86 -5.76 -32.16
N LEU A 646 -56.30 -5.88 -30.91
CA LEU A 646 -57.63 -6.40 -30.60
C LEU A 646 -58.73 -5.41 -31.02
N PRO A 647 -59.93 -5.88 -31.40
CA PRO A 647 -61.06 -4.98 -31.66
C PRO A 647 -61.39 -4.10 -30.44
N ASN A 648 -61.86 -2.87 -30.66
CA ASN A 648 -62.24 -1.93 -29.61
C ASN A 648 -61.13 -1.60 -28.61
N SER A 649 -59.86 -1.62 -29.03
CA SER A 649 -58.70 -1.34 -28.18
C SER A 649 -58.03 -0.01 -28.54
N VAL A 650 -57.10 -0.04 -29.50
CA VAL A 650 -56.25 1.09 -29.88
C VAL A 650 -57.03 2.09 -30.70
N SER A 651 -56.99 3.37 -30.31
CA SER A 651 -57.54 4.51 -31.06
C SER A 651 -56.48 5.34 -31.77
N LEU A 652 -55.27 5.42 -31.21
CA LEU A 652 -54.16 6.21 -31.74
C LEU A 652 -52.86 5.38 -31.81
N ILE A 653 -52.20 5.45 -32.97
CA ILE A 653 -50.80 5.03 -33.16
C ILE A 653 -49.97 6.28 -33.45
N GLU A 654 -49.02 6.58 -32.57
CA GLU A 654 -48.19 7.78 -32.67
C GLU A 654 -47.03 7.64 -33.67
N LYS A 655 -46.47 8.79 -34.05
CA LYS A 655 -45.32 8.86 -34.95
C LYS A 655 -44.14 8.05 -34.40
N TYR A 656 -43.47 7.29 -35.28
CA TYR A 656 -42.37 6.38 -34.92
C TYR A 656 -42.70 5.31 -33.87
N SER A 657 -43.98 4.97 -33.61
CA SER A 657 -44.34 3.88 -32.71
C SER A 657 -43.66 2.56 -33.07
N PHE A 658 -43.55 2.24 -34.36
CA PHE A 658 -42.79 1.12 -34.91
C PHE A 658 -41.60 1.68 -35.69
N ASN A 659 -40.48 1.85 -35.00
CA ASN A 659 -39.25 2.38 -35.56
C ASN A 659 -38.26 1.25 -35.83
N ASN A 660 -37.86 1.07 -37.08
CA ASN A 660 -36.84 0.10 -37.49
C ASN A 660 -37.19 -1.35 -37.08
N CYS A 661 -38.48 -1.71 -37.13
CA CYS A 661 -38.99 -3.07 -36.94
C CYS A 661 -38.92 -3.84 -38.26
N LEU A 662 -37.69 -4.17 -38.66
CA LEU A 662 -37.33 -4.75 -39.95
C LEU A 662 -38.03 -6.08 -40.25
N ASN A 663 -38.39 -6.86 -39.23
CA ASN A 663 -38.97 -8.20 -39.38
C ASN A 663 -40.49 -8.26 -39.15
N LEU A 664 -41.15 -7.13 -38.84
CA LEU A 664 -42.59 -7.08 -38.69
C LEU A 664 -43.26 -7.38 -40.03
N GLN A 665 -44.02 -8.47 -40.10
CA GLN A 665 -44.65 -8.97 -41.32
C GLN A 665 -46.15 -8.69 -41.35
N HIS A 666 -46.83 -8.88 -40.23
CA HIS A 666 -48.29 -8.82 -40.17
C HIS A 666 -48.76 -7.89 -39.06
N ILE A 667 -49.64 -6.95 -39.42
CA ILE A 667 -50.38 -6.10 -38.49
C ILE A 667 -51.78 -5.79 -39.05
N ASN A 668 -52.78 -5.73 -38.17
CA ASN A 668 -54.15 -5.37 -38.52
C ASN A 668 -54.51 -3.96 -38.02
N PHE A 669 -55.47 -3.33 -38.71
CA PHE A 669 -56.05 -2.04 -38.38
C PHE A 669 -57.58 -2.21 -38.23
N PRO A 670 -58.05 -2.60 -37.03
CA PRO A 670 -59.47 -2.70 -36.74
C PRO A 670 -60.15 -1.33 -36.76
N LEU A 671 -61.49 -1.30 -36.81
CA LEU A 671 -62.29 -0.06 -36.84
C LEU A 671 -62.00 0.89 -35.66
N SER A 672 -61.53 0.36 -34.53
CA SER A 672 -61.17 1.16 -33.37
C SER A 672 -59.94 2.04 -33.60
N VAL A 673 -59.02 1.67 -34.51
CA VAL A 673 -57.83 2.49 -34.80
C VAL A 673 -58.27 3.69 -35.62
N GLU A 674 -58.51 4.82 -34.95
CA GLU A 674 -59.03 6.04 -35.56
C GLU A 674 -57.94 6.84 -36.27
N THR A 675 -56.76 6.96 -35.63
CA THR A 675 -55.65 7.77 -36.11
C THR A 675 -54.34 6.97 -36.13
N VAL A 676 -53.61 7.08 -37.24
CA VAL A 676 -52.24 6.56 -37.39
C VAL A 676 -51.38 7.69 -37.91
N GLU A 677 -50.45 8.17 -37.08
CA GLU A 677 -49.65 9.34 -37.42
C GLU A 677 -48.60 9.04 -38.50
N SER A 678 -48.11 10.11 -39.15
CA SER A 678 -47.09 9.98 -40.20
C SER A 678 -45.83 9.28 -39.67
N ASN A 679 -45.22 8.41 -40.47
CA ASN A 679 -44.03 7.63 -40.09
C ASN A 679 -44.17 6.74 -38.85
N SER A 680 -45.40 6.34 -38.46
CA SER A 680 -45.61 5.35 -37.39
C SER A 680 -44.89 4.01 -37.67
N PHE A 681 -44.70 3.62 -38.94
CA PHE A 681 -44.02 2.41 -39.41
C PHE A 681 -42.72 2.75 -40.15
N PHE A 682 -41.88 3.57 -39.52
CA PHE A 682 -40.62 3.98 -40.11
C PHE A 682 -39.65 2.80 -40.25
N GLU A 683 -39.15 2.58 -41.46
CA GLU A 683 -38.23 1.48 -41.79
C GLU A 683 -38.79 0.05 -41.54
N CYS A 684 -40.12 -0.12 -41.50
CA CYS A 684 -40.77 -1.43 -41.37
C CYS A 684 -40.92 -2.13 -42.73
N ARG A 685 -39.81 -2.61 -43.29
CA ARG A 685 -39.74 -3.07 -44.69
C ARG A 685 -40.37 -4.45 -44.98
N SER A 686 -40.63 -5.27 -43.96
CA SER A 686 -41.11 -6.64 -44.14
C SER A 686 -42.64 -6.81 -44.12
N ILE A 687 -43.39 -5.73 -43.91
CA ILE A 687 -44.85 -5.79 -43.84
C ILE A 687 -45.38 -6.34 -45.18
N ARG A 688 -46.25 -7.36 -45.11
CA ARG A 688 -46.72 -8.11 -46.27
C ARG A 688 -48.17 -8.60 -46.11
N CYS A 689 -48.76 -9.06 -47.20
CA CYS A 689 -50.12 -9.59 -47.15
C CYS A 689 -50.21 -10.88 -46.32
N PRO A 690 -51.31 -11.12 -45.57
CA PRO A 690 -52.50 -10.27 -45.50
C PRO A 690 -52.28 -9.01 -44.64
N LEU A 691 -52.70 -7.85 -45.18
CA LEU A 691 -52.78 -6.58 -44.45
C LEU A 691 -54.27 -6.27 -44.23
N ILE A 692 -54.73 -6.45 -42.99
CA ILE A 692 -56.15 -6.33 -42.65
C ILE A 692 -56.42 -4.89 -42.23
N ILE A 693 -57.21 -4.16 -43.01
CA ILE A 693 -57.66 -2.79 -42.70
C ILE A 693 -59.18 -2.78 -42.76
N GLU A 694 -59.87 -2.52 -41.67
CA GLU A 694 -61.35 -2.57 -41.62
C GLU A 694 -61.99 -1.29 -42.19
N ASN A 695 -61.42 -0.12 -41.93
CA ASN A 695 -61.93 1.14 -42.49
C ASN A 695 -61.46 1.35 -43.94
N LYS A 696 -62.39 1.21 -44.89
CA LYS A 696 -62.11 1.31 -46.33
C LYS A 696 -62.24 2.73 -46.92
N LYS A 697 -62.48 3.76 -46.10
CA LYS A 697 -62.63 5.15 -46.59
C LYS A 697 -61.30 5.66 -47.17
N LEU A 698 -61.36 6.42 -48.28
CA LEU A 698 -60.16 6.86 -49.01
C LEU A 698 -59.18 7.69 -48.17
N HIS A 699 -59.69 8.58 -47.30
CA HIS A 699 -58.83 9.38 -46.42
C HIS A 699 -58.09 8.52 -45.39
N TYR A 700 -58.74 7.47 -44.86
CA TYR A 700 -58.12 6.54 -43.91
C TYR A 700 -56.99 5.76 -44.57
N ILE A 701 -57.21 5.28 -45.80
CA ILE A 701 -56.16 4.61 -46.58
C ILE A 701 -54.96 5.54 -46.86
N ARG A 702 -55.20 6.84 -47.11
CA ARG A 702 -54.11 7.84 -47.25
C ARG A 702 -53.30 7.98 -45.96
N MET A 703 -53.97 8.06 -44.82
CA MET A 703 -53.33 8.09 -43.50
C MET A 703 -52.46 6.86 -43.24
N ILE A 704 -52.96 5.65 -43.56
CA ILE A 704 -52.16 4.42 -43.47
C ILE A 704 -50.94 4.49 -44.41
N ASN A 705 -51.06 5.08 -45.61
CA ASN A 705 -49.90 5.27 -46.48
C ASN A 705 -48.87 6.26 -45.91
N GLU A 706 -49.32 7.38 -45.34
CA GLU A 706 -48.46 8.39 -44.71
C GLU A 706 -47.76 7.86 -43.44
N SER A 707 -48.31 6.80 -42.83
CA SER A 707 -47.69 6.12 -41.69
C SER A 707 -46.38 5.39 -42.04
N GLY A 708 -46.09 5.17 -43.33
CA GLY A 708 -44.91 4.44 -43.80
C GLY A 708 -45.22 3.10 -44.46
N ILE A 709 -46.48 2.66 -44.45
CA ILE A 709 -46.92 1.45 -45.16
C ILE A 709 -47.10 1.78 -46.65
N PRO A 710 -46.37 1.14 -47.59
CA PRO A 710 -46.41 1.53 -49.00
C PRO A 710 -47.80 1.35 -49.65
N LEU A 711 -48.26 2.35 -50.40
CA LEU A 711 -49.51 2.26 -51.18
C LEU A 711 -49.54 1.05 -52.13
N THR A 712 -48.41 0.67 -52.70
CA THR A 712 -48.26 -0.54 -53.54
C THR A 712 -48.67 -1.80 -52.81
N LEU A 713 -48.27 -1.93 -51.53
CA LEU A 713 -48.65 -3.06 -50.68
C LEU A 713 -50.16 -3.05 -50.39
N ILE A 714 -50.71 -1.90 -50.00
CA ILE A 714 -52.16 -1.75 -49.70
C ILE A 714 -53.02 -2.21 -50.88
N ILE A 715 -52.64 -1.83 -52.11
CA ILE A 715 -53.33 -2.25 -53.33
C ILE A 715 -53.16 -3.76 -53.56
N SER A 716 -51.94 -4.29 -53.41
CA SER A 716 -51.64 -5.71 -53.66
C SER A 716 -52.40 -6.65 -52.72
N CYS A 717 -52.66 -6.23 -51.47
CA CYS A 717 -53.45 -7.01 -50.51
C CYS A 717 -54.97 -6.92 -50.75
N ARG A 718 -55.42 -6.38 -51.89
CA ARG A 718 -56.83 -6.26 -52.29
C ARG A 718 -57.71 -5.53 -51.25
N VAL A 719 -57.11 -4.64 -50.45
CA VAL A 719 -57.82 -3.90 -49.39
C VAL A 719 -58.97 -3.06 -49.96
N ILE A 720 -58.81 -2.57 -51.19
CA ILE A 720 -59.83 -1.85 -51.96
C ILE A 720 -60.43 -2.83 -52.99
N HIS A 721 -61.61 -3.38 -52.73
CA HIS A 721 -62.32 -4.19 -53.71
C HIS A 721 -62.86 -3.29 -54.84
N GLY A 722 -62.33 -3.45 -56.06
CA GLY A 722 -62.89 -2.83 -57.28
C GLY A 722 -61.91 -2.21 -58.28
N SER A 723 -60.59 -2.41 -58.17
CA SER A 723 -59.61 -1.63 -58.95
C SER A 723 -58.90 -2.40 -60.08
N LYS A 724 -59.65 -2.88 -61.07
CA LYS A 724 -59.11 -2.87 -62.45
C LYS A 724 -59.34 -1.47 -63.03
N LYS A 725 -58.52 -0.45 -62.73
CA LYS A 725 -58.37 0.77 -63.57
C LYS A 725 -57.29 1.78 -63.10
N PRO A 726 -56.58 2.48 -64.02
CA PRO A 726 -55.52 3.46 -63.74
C PRO A 726 -55.96 4.77 -63.04
N GLY A 727 -57.25 4.97 -62.77
CA GLY A 727 -57.80 6.24 -62.27
C GLY A 727 -57.52 6.56 -60.80
N ILE A 728 -57.22 5.56 -59.97
CA ILE A 728 -56.90 5.76 -58.55
C ILE A 728 -55.49 6.35 -58.38
N PHE A 729 -54.52 5.92 -59.20
CA PHE A 729 -53.18 6.53 -59.23
C PHE A 729 -53.24 8.05 -59.46
N LYS A 730 -54.15 8.50 -60.35
CA LYS A 730 -54.37 9.92 -60.63
C LYS A 730 -54.99 10.69 -59.45
N LYS A 731 -55.83 10.05 -58.62
CA LYS A 731 -56.42 10.68 -57.42
C LYS A 731 -55.48 10.70 -56.20
N PHE A 732 -54.46 9.84 -56.15
CA PHE A 732 -53.44 9.87 -55.08
C PHE A 732 -52.32 10.87 -55.38
N TYR A 733 -51.93 11.06 -56.65
CA TYR A 733 -50.89 12.04 -57.03
C TYR A 733 -51.39 13.49 -57.20
N ASN A 734 -52.67 13.73 -57.50
CA ASN A 734 -53.18 15.07 -57.82
C ASN A 734 -53.44 16.01 -56.62
N SER A 735 -52.90 15.76 -55.43
CA SER A 735 -53.00 16.72 -54.32
C SER A 735 -51.66 17.13 -53.68
N SER A 736 -50.52 16.77 -54.28
CA SER A 736 -49.19 17.07 -53.76
C SER A 736 -48.21 17.60 -54.82
N THR A 737 -48.63 18.62 -55.59
CA THR A 737 -47.71 19.42 -56.41
C THR A 737 -47.87 20.90 -56.11
N LYS A 738 -47.32 21.31 -54.97
CA LYS A 738 -46.68 22.61 -54.76
C LYS A 738 -45.64 22.42 -53.66
N PHE A 739 -44.39 22.67 -54.02
CA PHE A 739 -43.15 22.73 -53.23
C PHE A 739 -42.08 21.67 -53.57
N ILE A 740 -40.93 22.22 -53.96
CA ILE A 740 -39.58 21.63 -54.08
C ILE A 740 -39.22 21.06 -55.46
N PHE A 741 -39.11 21.96 -56.45
CA PHE A 741 -37.92 22.00 -57.32
C PHE A 741 -37.19 23.30 -56.98
N GLY A 742 -36.03 23.18 -56.34
CA GLY A 742 -35.23 24.35 -55.98
C GLY A 742 -34.13 24.04 -54.97
N GLN A 743 -33.15 23.23 -55.37
CA GLN A 743 -31.75 23.36 -54.97
C GLN A 743 -30.92 22.24 -55.62
N LEU A 744 -30.42 22.52 -56.82
CA LEU A 744 -29.23 21.89 -57.41
C LEU A 744 -28.63 22.92 -58.37
N SER A 745 -27.89 23.88 -57.80
CA SER A 745 -26.96 24.75 -58.53
C SER A 745 -25.94 25.37 -57.57
N LYS A 746 -24.91 24.60 -57.21
CA LYS A 746 -23.48 24.96 -57.06
C LYS A 746 -22.74 23.88 -56.29
#